data_AF-A0A3M1SW20-F1
#
_entry.id   AF-A0A3M1SW20-F1
#
_cell.length_a   1.000
_cell.length_b   1.000
_cell.length_c   1.000
_cell.angle_alpha   90.00
_cell.angle_beta   90.00
_cell.angle_gamma   90.00
#
_symmetry.space_group_name_H-M   'P 1'
#
loop_
_entity.id
_entity.type
_entity.pdbx_description
1 polymer ?
#
loop_
_entity_poly.entity_id
_entity_poly.type
_entity_poly.pdbx_seq_one_letter_code
_entity_poly.pdbx_strand_id
1 'polypeptide(L)'
;MAGLPAGGVWGVFLEHELRRQLGSLGMGLTLAGLGLTGLVLTTDRPLRELIDGSARRAREALARARQRVDEAEEALARANVSAVAERGAAAGASALPASACEETAGVAGAVASAGLPSALALSSAEEADAAEGDEDEALLPAAELLAPAPQGAKTPVDDGRARLIEDTLAQFKLSAKVAAVDHGPAVTLFALELGKGIKVQRLGSLLDNLAIALRVPGIRMQAPIPGTSWVGLEVPNEEQEVVGLRELYEHPGWQDKAALPLFLGKDSAGRPLIADLAKMPHLLIAGATGSGKSVCINSIILSLLMTRTPREAQLILIDPKQVELAQFAKVPHLLHPVVTDMRQAGAVLAWAVKKMEQRYTWLAAAGVRHIKEYNALGKEELAARLGRTPEQLERERVPWRLPYVVLVVDELNDLMMIAQKEIEASITRLAQKSRAVGIHVILATQRPSVDVITGVIKSNLPSRIAFRVTSKVDSRTILDTGGAEKLLGQGDMLFLPPGRSQPIRAQGAFVTDKEVRAVVKAVSKGRSAEWSEDLVEATRAACGEAGGGDTAGRDDRDRADPTYRQAIRVVLGTGRGSVSLIQRKLQIGYARAARLLDLMADDGIVGPARGSKPREVRTSLEEWEAQQGERDTV
;
A
#
# COMPACT_ATOMS: atom_id res chain seq x y z
N MET A 1 -4.08 37.96 30.26
CA MET A 1 -2.71 38.25 30.69
C MET A 1 -1.81 37.19 30.10
N ALA A 2 -0.89 37.55 29.22
CA ALA A 2 0.02 36.63 28.55
C ALA A 2 0.98 36.01 29.58
N GLY A 3 1.14 34.68 29.53
CA GLY A 3 2.01 33.93 30.44
C GLY A 3 3.46 34.36 30.25
N LEU A 4 4.11 34.75 31.34
CA LEU A 4 5.54 35.00 31.36
C LEU A 4 6.27 33.68 31.04
N PRO A 5 7.26 33.69 30.12
CA PRO A 5 8.07 32.51 29.83
C PRO A 5 8.83 32.06 31.08
N ALA A 6 9.20 30.78 31.13
CA ALA A 6 9.71 30.07 32.31
C ALA A 6 10.98 30.69 32.98
N GLY A 7 11.63 31.68 32.36
CA GLY A 7 12.76 32.43 32.92
C GLY A 7 12.44 33.84 33.43
N GLY A 8 11.18 34.28 33.41
CA GLY A 8 10.79 35.64 33.77
C GLY A 8 11.43 36.71 32.86
N VAL A 9 11.31 37.98 33.26
CA VAL A 9 11.82 39.14 32.47
C VAL A 9 13.34 39.05 32.27
N TRP A 10 14.07 38.59 33.30
CA TRP A 10 15.52 38.43 33.25
C TRP A 10 15.97 37.31 32.31
N GLY A 11 15.26 36.18 32.26
CA GLY A 11 15.57 35.10 31.33
C GLY A 11 15.37 35.51 29.88
N VAL A 12 14.31 36.29 29.60
CA VAL A 12 14.08 36.84 28.24
C VAL A 12 15.16 37.85 27.86
N PHE A 13 15.56 38.72 28.79
CA PHE A 13 16.64 39.67 28.55
C PHE A 13 17.98 38.97 28.27
N LEU A 14 18.32 37.97 29.10
CA LEU A 14 19.56 37.20 28.96
C LEU A 14 19.56 36.38 27.66
N GLU A 15 18.44 35.73 27.31
CA GLU A 15 18.31 35.02 26.04
C GLU A 15 18.46 35.96 24.85
N HIS A 16 17.84 37.14 24.91
CA HIS A 16 17.92 38.12 23.83
C HIS A 16 19.36 38.63 23.63
N GLU A 17 20.04 38.98 24.72
CA GLU A 17 21.41 39.50 24.67
C GLU A 17 22.42 38.42 24.25
N LEU A 18 22.30 37.19 24.78
CA LEU A 18 23.16 36.08 24.39
C LEU A 18 22.95 35.68 22.91
N ARG A 19 21.70 35.64 22.43
CA ARG A 19 21.43 35.38 21.01
C ARG A 19 21.97 36.47 20.11
N ARG A 20 21.89 37.74 20.54
CA ARG A 20 22.39 38.88 19.76
C ARG A 20 23.90 38.84 19.58
N GLN A 21 24.64 38.48 20.63
CA GLN A 21 26.11 38.47 20.58
C GLN A 21 26.71 37.17 20.03
N LEU A 22 26.11 36.02 20.32
CA LEU A 22 26.71 34.70 20.04
C LEU A 22 25.92 33.85 19.03
N GLY A 23 24.74 34.30 18.60
CA GLY A 23 23.82 33.49 17.82
C GLY A 23 23.17 32.36 18.63
N SER A 24 22.23 31.64 18.02
CA SER A 24 21.49 30.55 18.69
C SER A 24 22.38 29.37 19.07
N LEU A 25 23.34 29.01 18.21
CA LEU A 25 24.32 27.95 18.46
C LEU A 25 25.31 28.34 19.55
N GLY A 26 25.84 29.56 19.52
CA GLY A 26 26.79 30.04 20.53
C GLY A 26 26.15 30.15 21.91
N MET A 27 24.92 30.66 22.01
CA MET A 27 24.15 30.67 23.26
C MET A 27 23.98 29.25 23.84
N GLY A 28 23.64 28.27 22.99
CA GLY A 28 23.49 26.87 23.42
C GLY A 28 24.77 26.29 24.00
N LEU A 29 25.92 26.54 23.36
CA LEU A 29 27.23 26.09 23.84
C LEU A 29 27.63 26.77 25.15
N THR A 30 27.40 28.08 25.29
CA THR A 30 27.73 28.82 26.52
C THR A 30 26.88 28.36 27.70
N LEU A 31 25.57 28.17 27.51
CA LEU A 31 24.68 27.67 28.57
C LEU A 31 25.02 26.23 28.97
N ALA A 32 25.36 25.36 28.01
CA ALA A 32 25.81 24.01 28.29
C ALA A 32 27.13 24.01 29.09
N GLY A 33 28.07 24.88 28.71
CA GLY A 33 29.34 25.06 29.43
C GLY A 33 29.13 25.52 30.88
N LEU A 34 28.32 26.56 31.09
CA LEU A 34 27.98 27.06 32.44
C LEU A 34 27.26 26.00 33.28
N GLY A 35 26.37 25.20 32.66
CA GLY A 35 25.70 24.09 33.32
C GLY A 35 26.68 23.00 33.76
N LEU A 36 27.64 22.64 32.91
CA LEU A 36 28.71 21.69 33.24
C LEU A 36 29.62 22.21 34.35
N THR A 37 30.02 23.47 34.30
CA THR A 37 30.81 24.11 35.37
C THR A 37 30.03 24.15 36.68
N GLY A 38 28.74 24.50 36.64
CA GLY A 38 27.87 24.48 37.81
C GLY A 38 27.71 23.08 38.41
N LEU A 39 27.61 22.04 37.57
CA LEU A 39 27.53 20.66 38.02
C LEU A 39 28.83 20.21 38.69
N VAL A 40 29.99 20.60 38.16
CA VAL A 40 31.30 20.32 38.77
C VAL A 40 31.43 21.04 40.11
N LEU A 41 31.06 22.32 40.18
CA LEU A 41 31.15 23.12 41.42
C LEU A 41 30.19 22.64 42.52
N THR A 42 29.02 22.11 42.15
CA THR A 42 28.02 21.62 43.12
C THR A 42 28.28 20.20 43.59
N THR A 43 28.91 19.37 42.76
CA THR A 43 29.17 17.97 43.10
C THR A 43 30.58 17.73 43.65
N ASP A 44 31.46 18.74 43.58
CA ASP A 44 32.89 18.69 43.95
C ASP A 44 33.62 17.49 43.35
N ARG A 45 33.14 17.02 42.19
CA ARG A 45 33.67 15.88 41.46
C ARG A 45 34.25 16.32 40.13
N PRO A 46 35.46 15.86 39.76
CA PRO A 46 36.03 16.17 38.46
C PRO A 46 35.15 15.59 37.34
N LEU A 47 34.98 16.34 36.26
CA LEU A 47 34.09 16.01 35.14
C LEU A 47 34.30 14.60 34.56
N ARG A 48 35.55 14.10 34.64
CA ARG A 48 35.93 12.75 34.19
C ARG A 48 35.21 11.64 34.98
N GLU A 49 35.01 11.81 36.28
CA GLU A 49 34.32 10.83 37.12
C GLU A 49 32.81 10.78 36.86
N LEU A 50 32.19 11.93 36.52
CA LEU A 50 30.79 12.00 36.13
C LEU A 50 30.54 11.27 34.80
N ILE A 51 31.45 11.45 33.83
CA ILE A 51 31.38 10.78 32.52
C ILE A 51 31.62 9.27 32.69
N ASP A 52 32.65 8.86 33.43
CA ASP A 52 32.96 7.45 33.66
C ASP A 52 31.91 6.72 34.50
N GLY A 53 31.22 7.44 35.40
CA GLY A 53 30.09 6.92 36.18
C GLY A 53 28.85 6.69 35.34
N SER A 54 28.56 7.60 34.40
CA SER A 54 27.42 7.46 33.47
C SER A 54 27.64 6.31 32.47
N ALA A 55 28.87 6.14 31.96
CA ALA A 55 29.24 5.06 31.05
C ALA A 55 29.17 3.68 31.73
N ARG A 56 29.54 3.58 33.01
CA ARG A 56 29.40 2.33 33.79
C ARG A 56 27.94 1.94 33.98
N ARG A 57 27.09 2.88 34.40
CA ARG A 57 25.64 2.63 34.57
C ARG A 57 24.95 2.25 33.25
N ALA A 58 25.35 2.86 32.14
CA ALA A 58 24.83 2.54 30.81
C ALA A 58 25.20 1.10 30.40
N ARG A 59 26.45 0.67 30.63
CA ARG A 59 26.89 -0.71 30.34
C ARG A 59 26.17 -1.73 31.23
N GLU A 60 25.98 -1.43 32.51
CA GLU A 60 25.23 -2.30 33.43
C GLU A 60 23.74 -2.40 33.09
N ALA A 61 23.14 -1.31 32.59
CA ALA A 61 21.76 -1.33 32.10
C ALA A 61 21.64 -2.15 30.82
N LEU A 62 22.60 -2.01 29.90
CA LEU A 62 22.65 -2.79 28.65
C LEU A 62 22.85 -4.29 28.92
N ALA A 63 23.71 -4.64 29.88
CA ALA A 63 23.95 -6.03 30.28
C ALA A 63 22.68 -6.67 30.88
N ARG A 64 21.97 -5.94 31.76
CA ARG A 64 20.69 -6.40 32.33
C ARG A 64 19.58 -6.54 31.28
N ALA A 65 19.54 -5.65 30.30
CA ALA A 65 18.60 -5.75 29.19
C ALA A 65 18.88 -6.96 28.32
N ARG A 66 20.16 -7.26 28.05
CA ARG A 66 20.57 -8.43 27.26
C ARG A 66 20.23 -9.74 27.94
N GLN A 67 20.51 -9.83 29.25
CA GLN A 67 20.16 -11.01 30.05
C GLN A 67 18.65 -11.29 30.06
N ARG A 68 17.80 -10.26 30.09
CA ARG A 68 16.34 -10.40 30.00
C ARG A 68 15.85 -10.86 28.62
N VAL A 69 16.57 -10.53 27.56
CA VAL A 69 16.26 -10.99 26.20
C VAL A 69 16.63 -12.47 26.08
N ASP A 70 17.80 -12.87 26.58
CA ASP A 70 18.25 -14.27 26.56
C ASP A 70 17.31 -15.16 27.41
N GLU A 71 16.89 -14.69 28.60
CA GLU A 71 15.89 -15.38 29.44
C GLU A 71 14.52 -15.51 28.76
N ALA A 72 14.10 -14.49 27.99
CA ALA A 72 12.85 -14.52 27.25
C ALA A 72 12.91 -15.46 26.03
N GLU A 73 14.05 -15.53 25.34
CA GLU A 73 14.27 -16.48 24.24
C GLU A 73 14.26 -17.93 24.76
N GLU A 74 14.91 -18.21 25.89
CA GLU A 74 14.87 -19.53 26.51
C GLU A 74 13.47 -19.93 27.01
N ALA A 75 12.69 -18.97 27.52
CA ALA A 75 11.30 -19.21 27.93
C ALA A 75 10.41 -19.53 26.72
N LEU A 76 10.62 -18.82 25.59
CA LEU A 76 9.90 -19.06 24.34
C LEU A 76 10.27 -20.41 23.71
N ALA A 77 11.56 -20.79 23.78
CA ALA A 77 12.02 -22.10 23.32
C ALA A 77 11.39 -23.25 24.14
N ARG A 78 11.30 -23.10 25.48
CA ARG A 78 10.63 -24.06 26.36
C ARG A 78 9.13 -24.17 26.08
N ALA A 79 8.46 -23.04 25.83
CA ALA A 79 7.04 -23.03 25.48
C ALA A 79 6.76 -23.73 24.14
N ASN A 80 7.61 -23.55 23.14
CA ASN A 80 7.46 -24.20 21.83
C ASN A 80 7.67 -25.73 21.90
N VAL A 81 8.60 -26.22 22.72
CA VAL A 81 8.80 -27.67 22.91
C VAL A 81 7.58 -28.31 23.60
N SER A 82 6.97 -27.62 24.57
CA SER A 82 5.73 -28.07 25.23
C SER A 82 4.55 -28.13 24.27
N ALA A 83 4.39 -27.11 23.41
CA ALA A 83 3.28 -27.03 22.45
C ALA A 83 3.36 -28.10 21.34
N VAL A 84 4.57 -28.55 20.98
CA VAL A 84 4.77 -29.65 20.02
C VAL A 84 4.48 -31.01 20.66
N ALA A 85 4.79 -31.19 21.95
CA ALA A 85 4.48 -32.42 22.69
C ALA A 85 2.96 -32.62 22.89
N GLU A 86 2.21 -31.56 23.18
CA GLU A 86 0.75 -31.63 23.36
C GLU A 86 0.00 -31.90 22.04
N ARG A 87 0.49 -31.41 20.90
CA ARG A 87 -0.10 -31.70 19.58
C ARG A 87 0.17 -33.13 19.09
N GLY A 88 1.25 -33.77 19.56
CA GLY A 88 1.54 -35.18 19.26
C GLY A 88 0.63 -36.16 20.00
N ALA A 89 0.16 -35.81 21.19
CA ALA A 89 -0.67 -36.69 22.03
C ALA A 89 -2.16 -36.74 21.59
N ALA A 90 -2.66 -35.72 20.88
CA ALA A 90 -4.06 -35.65 20.46
C ALA A 90 -4.38 -36.39 19.14
N ALA A 91 -3.37 -36.86 18.40
CA ALA A 91 -3.56 -37.52 17.10
C ALA A 91 -3.64 -39.07 17.20
N GLY A 92 -3.66 -39.63 18.41
CA GLY A 92 -3.56 -41.07 18.65
C GLY A 92 -4.78 -41.70 19.34
N ALA A 93 -5.99 -41.53 18.81
CA ALA A 93 -7.13 -42.38 19.18
C ALA A 93 -8.31 -42.26 18.21
N SER A 94 -8.37 -43.13 17.19
CA SER A 94 -9.61 -43.76 16.72
C SER A 94 -9.30 -44.66 15.52
N ALA A 95 -9.41 -45.98 15.72
CA ALA A 95 -9.33 -46.98 14.68
C ALA A 95 -10.50 -47.97 14.80
N LEU A 96 -11.29 -48.03 13.70
CA LEU A 96 -11.96 -49.21 13.08
C LEU A 96 -13.24 -49.79 13.75
N PRO A 97 -14.14 -50.50 13.01
CA PRO A 97 -13.86 -51.37 11.85
C PRO A 97 -14.85 -51.41 10.66
N ALA A 98 -14.48 -52.27 9.71
CA ALA A 98 -15.04 -52.54 8.39
C ALA A 98 -16.14 -53.62 8.35
N SER A 99 -16.97 -53.58 7.29
CA SER A 99 -17.40 -54.71 6.43
C SER A 99 -18.86 -54.57 5.97
N ALA A 100 -19.09 -54.52 4.65
CA ALA A 100 -19.94 -55.45 3.91
C ALA A 100 -20.07 -55.03 2.42
N CYS A 101 -19.87 -56.03 1.55
CA CYS A 101 -19.90 -55.99 0.09
C CYS A 101 -21.33 -56.09 -0.48
N GLU A 102 -21.52 -55.60 -1.71
CA GLU A 102 -22.19 -56.25 -2.88
C GLU A 102 -22.26 -55.22 -4.03
N GLU A 103 -21.46 -55.37 -5.09
CA GLU A 103 -21.74 -56.03 -6.38
C GLU A 103 -22.84 -55.39 -7.24
N THR A 104 -22.46 -54.83 -8.40
CA THR A 104 -22.88 -55.31 -9.74
C THR A 104 -22.14 -54.57 -10.87
N ALA A 105 -21.68 -55.35 -11.85
CA ALA A 105 -21.09 -54.98 -13.14
C ALA A 105 -22.06 -54.10 -13.97
N GLY A 106 -21.66 -53.24 -14.92
CA GLY A 106 -20.58 -53.30 -15.90
C GLY A 106 -21.19 -53.47 -17.30
N VAL A 107 -21.20 -52.41 -18.13
CA VAL A 107 -21.32 -52.51 -19.61
C VAL A 107 -20.57 -51.35 -20.25
N ALA A 108 -19.75 -51.69 -21.23
CA ALA A 108 -18.91 -50.81 -22.05
C ALA A 108 -19.64 -50.31 -23.31
N GLY A 109 -19.23 -49.13 -23.78
CA GLY A 109 -19.01 -48.82 -25.20
C GLY A 109 -20.21 -48.36 -26.04
N ALA A 110 -20.12 -47.15 -26.61
CA ALA A 110 -20.30 -46.91 -28.05
C ALA A 110 -20.01 -45.45 -28.43
N VAL A 111 -19.24 -45.30 -29.49
CA VAL A 111 -18.92 -44.08 -30.24
C VAL A 111 -19.99 -43.88 -31.30
N ALA A 112 -20.49 -42.65 -31.51
CA ALA A 112 -21.02 -42.23 -32.83
C ALA A 112 -21.14 -40.70 -32.95
N SER A 113 -20.69 -40.22 -34.10
CA SER A 113 -20.60 -38.85 -34.60
C SER A 113 -21.87 -38.35 -35.32
N ALA A 114 -21.80 -37.08 -35.75
CA ALA A 114 -22.60 -36.37 -36.76
C ALA A 114 -23.84 -35.62 -36.21
N GLY A 115 -24.15 -34.39 -36.60
CA GLY A 115 -23.59 -33.50 -37.62
C GLY A 115 -24.26 -32.11 -37.55
N LEU A 116 -23.64 -31.13 -38.20
CA LEU A 116 -24.14 -29.78 -38.43
C LEU A 116 -25.44 -29.76 -39.28
N PRO A 117 -26.16 -28.62 -39.29
CA PRO A 117 -26.09 -27.80 -40.49
C PRO A 117 -25.90 -26.30 -40.24
N SER A 118 -25.33 -25.66 -41.26
CA SER A 118 -25.08 -24.23 -41.44
C SER A 118 -26.02 -23.67 -42.51
N ALA A 119 -26.57 -22.48 -42.27
CA ALA A 119 -27.02 -21.49 -43.27
C ALA A 119 -27.20 -20.15 -42.49
N LEU A 120 -26.33 -19.14 -42.61
CA LEU A 120 -26.27 -18.06 -43.64
C LEU A 120 -27.65 -17.43 -43.93
N ALA A 121 -27.90 -16.12 -43.92
CA ALA A 121 -27.08 -14.91 -43.75
C ALA A 121 -28.01 -13.64 -43.81
N LEU A 122 -27.51 -12.50 -43.29
CA LEU A 122 -27.73 -11.08 -43.71
C LEU A 122 -28.94 -10.24 -43.23
N SER A 123 -28.67 -9.34 -42.27
CA SER A 123 -29.03 -7.90 -42.28
C SER A 123 -28.16 -7.16 -41.23
N SER A 124 -26.97 -6.65 -41.56
CA SER A 124 -26.67 -5.27 -41.99
C SER A 124 -26.73 -4.18 -40.92
N ALA A 125 -25.59 -4.05 -40.21
CA ALA A 125 -24.80 -2.82 -40.02
C ALA A 125 -25.23 -1.70 -39.04
N GLU A 126 -26.45 -1.69 -38.49
CA GLU A 126 -26.80 -0.74 -37.39
C GLU A 126 -26.75 -1.37 -35.99
N GLU A 127 -26.67 -2.70 -35.90
CA GLU A 127 -26.63 -3.43 -34.63
C GLU A 127 -25.21 -3.66 -34.09
N ALA A 128 -24.15 -3.37 -34.85
CA ALA A 128 -22.77 -3.71 -34.45
C ALA A 128 -22.23 -2.86 -33.29
N ASP A 129 -22.61 -1.59 -33.20
CA ASP A 129 -22.17 -0.70 -32.11
C ASP A 129 -22.99 -0.88 -30.82
N ALA A 130 -24.19 -1.46 -30.91
CA ALA A 130 -24.99 -1.89 -29.76
C ALA A 130 -24.57 -3.29 -29.28
N ALA A 131 -24.22 -4.20 -30.21
CA ALA A 131 -23.81 -5.57 -29.90
C ALA A 131 -22.44 -5.66 -29.19
N GLU A 132 -21.49 -4.76 -29.47
CA GLU A 132 -20.22 -4.72 -28.71
C GLU A 132 -20.40 -4.24 -27.25
N GLY A 133 -21.46 -3.49 -26.95
CA GLY A 133 -21.81 -3.06 -25.58
C GLY A 133 -22.45 -4.18 -24.75
N ASP A 134 -23.30 -5.00 -25.38
CA ASP A 134 -24.00 -6.12 -24.72
C ASP A 134 -23.06 -7.30 -24.38
N GLU A 135 -22.07 -7.59 -25.23
CA GLU A 135 -21.05 -8.60 -24.89
C GLU A 135 -20.15 -8.18 -23.73
N ASP A 136 -19.95 -6.86 -23.53
CA ASP A 136 -19.11 -6.27 -22.49
C ASP A 136 -19.85 -6.13 -21.12
N GLU A 137 -21.16 -5.87 -21.10
CA GLU A 137 -21.97 -5.92 -19.86
C GLU A 137 -22.19 -7.35 -19.36
N ALA A 138 -22.27 -8.33 -20.26
CA ALA A 138 -22.28 -9.76 -19.92
C ALA A 138 -20.95 -10.25 -19.27
N LEU A 139 -19.95 -9.36 -19.10
CA LEU A 139 -18.64 -9.66 -18.51
C LEU A 139 -18.52 -9.33 -17.04
N LEU A 140 -19.46 -8.56 -16.48
CA LEU A 140 -19.38 -8.17 -15.08
C LEU A 140 -19.73 -9.37 -14.18
N PRO A 141 -18.91 -9.64 -13.15
CA PRO A 141 -19.19 -10.70 -12.19
C PRO A 141 -20.55 -10.51 -11.51
N ALA A 142 -21.36 -11.57 -11.44
CA ALA A 142 -22.63 -11.55 -10.72
C ALA A 142 -22.44 -11.28 -9.22
N ALA A 143 -23.38 -10.56 -8.61
CA ALA A 143 -23.38 -10.24 -7.17
C ALA A 143 -23.35 -11.48 -6.27
N GLU A 144 -23.84 -12.62 -6.77
CA GLU A 144 -23.91 -13.91 -6.05
C GLU A 144 -22.54 -14.50 -5.71
N LEU A 145 -21.48 -14.04 -6.37
CA LEU A 145 -20.10 -14.42 -6.02
C LEU A 145 -19.65 -13.83 -4.67
N LEU A 146 -20.34 -12.80 -4.19
CA LEU A 146 -20.15 -12.23 -2.87
C LEU A 146 -21.12 -12.84 -1.87
N ALA A 147 -20.64 -13.04 -0.64
CA ALA A 147 -21.48 -13.55 0.43
C ALA A 147 -22.56 -12.51 0.79
N PRO A 148 -23.81 -12.94 1.05
CA PRO A 148 -24.80 -12.05 1.64
C PRO A 148 -24.31 -11.56 3.00
N ALA A 149 -24.67 -10.33 3.36
CA ALA A 149 -24.34 -9.79 4.67
C ALA A 149 -24.87 -10.74 5.76
N PRO A 150 -24.06 -11.11 6.76
CA PRO A 150 -24.58 -11.84 7.91
C PRO A 150 -25.69 -10.99 8.54
N GLN A 151 -26.86 -11.57 8.79
CA GLN A 151 -27.97 -10.87 9.42
C GLN A 151 -27.52 -10.43 10.83
N GLY A 152 -27.15 -9.15 10.98
CA GLY A 152 -26.83 -8.57 12.27
C GLY A 152 -28.04 -8.72 13.18
N ALA A 153 -27.82 -9.19 14.41
CA ALA A 153 -28.84 -9.13 15.44
C ALA A 153 -29.24 -7.65 15.60
N LYS A 154 -30.52 -7.32 15.44
CA LYS A 154 -31.02 -5.98 15.76
C LYS A 154 -30.83 -5.78 17.25
N THR A 155 -29.74 -5.13 17.64
CA THR A 155 -29.45 -4.86 19.04
C THR A 155 -30.53 -3.93 19.60
N PRO A 156 -31.10 -4.22 20.79
CA PRO A 156 -32.10 -3.36 21.42
C PRO A 156 -31.56 -1.94 21.65
N VAL A 157 -32.48 -0.98 21.80
CA VAL A 157 -32.19 0.41 22.15
C VAL A 157 -31.34 0.46 23.42
N ASP A 158 -30.18 1.13 23.35
CA ASP A 158 -29.17 1.24 24.43
C ASP A 158 -29.59 2.17 25.59
N ASP A 159 -30.85 2.12 26.03
CA ASP A 159 -31.39 2.99 27.08
C ASP A 159 -30.59 2.90 28.39
N GLY A 160 -30.03 1.72 28.69
CA GLY A 160 -29.16 1.50 29.85
C GLY A 160 -27.83 2.27 29.76
N ARG A 161 -27.20 2.28 28.59
CA ARG A 161 -25.94 3.01 28.37
C ARG A 161 -26.17 4.52 28.34
N ALA A 162 -27.30 4.97 27.77
CA ALA A 162 -27.68 6.37 27.77
C ALA A 162 -27.80 6.92 29.21
N ARG A 163 -28.51 6.20 30.09
CA ARG A 163 -28.63 6.55 31.52
C ARG A 163 -27.28 6.56 32.22
N LEU A 164 -26.44 5.55 31.96
CA LEU A 164 -25.11 5.46 32.55
C LEU A 164 -24.20 6.63 32.14
N ILE A 165 -24.31 7.12 30.89
CA ILE A 165 -23.60 8.33 30.43
C ILE A 165 -24.09 9.55 31.22
N GLU A 166 -25.41 9.74 31.33
CA GLU A 166 -26.00 10.87 32.07
C GLU A 166 -25.60 10.86 33.55
N ASP A 167 -25.71 9.70 34.21
CA ASP A 167 -25.35 9.51 35.61
C ASP A 167 -23.86 9.77 35.86
N THR A 168 -22.99 9.27 34.98
CA THR A 168 -21.55 9.50 35.08
C THR A 168 -21.22 10.98 34.91
N LEU A 169 -21.81 11.67 33.92
CA LEU A 169 -21.61 13.11 33.73
C LEU A 169 -22.13 13.93 34.92
N ALA A 170 -23.26 13.52 35.52
CA ALA A 170 -23.81 14.15 36.71
C ALA A 170 -22.87 14.04 37.92
N GLN A 171 -22.21 12.89 38.12
CA GLN A 171 -21.20 12.71 39.18
C GLN A 171 -20.03 13.70 39.06
N PHE A 172 -19.64 14.05 37.83
CA PHE A 172 -18.60 15.06 37.57
C PHE A 172 -19.12 16.50 37.49
N LYS A 173 -20.36 16.76 37.94
CA LYS A 173 -21.03 18.07 37.92
C LYS A 173 -21.09 18.66 36.51
N LEU A 174 -21.36 17.82 35.51
CA LEU A 174 -21.58 18.21 34.12
C LEU A 174 -23.00 17.84 33.73
N SER A 175 -23.86 18.85 33.56
CA SER A 175 -25.25 18.64 33.13
C SER A 175 -25.31 18.41 31.61
N ALA A 176 -25.65 17.20 31.20
CA ALA A 176 -25.89 16.83 29.81
C ALA A 176 -27.03 15.82 29.74
N LYS A 177 -27.78 15.83 28.64
CA LYS A 177 -28.86 14.87 28.37
C LYS A 177 -28.66 14.21 27.02
N VAL A 178 -28.99 12.93 26.90
CA VAL A 178 -29.01 12.21 25.63
C VAL A 178 -30.29 12.57 24.87
N ALA A 179 -30.14 13.25 23.74
CA ALA A 179 -31.24 13.70 22.90
C ALA A 179 -31.64 12.67 21.84
N ALA A 180 -30.66 11.95 21.30
CA ALA A 180 -30.87 10.91 20.29
C ALA A 180 -29.79 9.83 20.39
N VAL A 181 -30.13 8.62 19.93
CA VAL A 181 -29.23 7.47 19.87
C VAL A 181 -29.34 6.87 18.48
N ASP A 182 -28.25 6.90 17.72
CA ASP A 182 -28.17 6.27 16.40
C ASP A 182 -27.24 5.05 16.49
N HIS A 183 -27.80 3.86 16.25
CA HIS A 183 -27.04 2.62 16.27
C HIS A 183 -26.40 2.36 14.89
N GLY A 184 -25.07 2.27 14.86
CA GLY A 184 -24.30 1.89 13.67
C GLY A 184 -23.66 0.51 13.80
N PRO A 185 -22.94 0.06 12.75
CA PRO A 185 -22.37 -1.30 12.69
C PRO A 185 -21.31 -1.59 13.77
N ALA A 186 -20.39 -0.65 14.00
CA ALA A 186 -19.29 -0.82 14.96
C ALA A 186 -19.45 0.03 16.23
N VAL A 187 -20.19 1.14 16.14
CA VAL A 187 -20.38 2.11 17.22
C VAL A 187 -21.80 2.61 17.24
N THR A 188 -22.24 3.02 18.43
CA THR A 188 -23.48 3.75 18.66
C THR A 188 -23.16 5.21 18.95
N LEU A 189 -23.85 6.12 18.26
CA LEU A 189 -23.71 7.56 18.41
C LEU A 189 -24.75 8.08 19.40
N PHE A 190 -24.30 8.49 20.58
CA PHE A 190 -25.12 9.18 21.57
C PHE A 190 -25.01 10.69 21.36
N ALA A 191 -26.09 11.32 20.90
CA ALA A 191 -26.15 12.77 20.73
C ALA A 191 -26.49 13.43 22.06
N LEU A 192 -25.56 14.21 22.60
CA LEU A 192 -25.68 14.91 23.88
C LEU A 192 -26.06 16.39 23.68
N GLU A 193 -27.09 16.82 24.39
CA GLU A 193 -27.38 18.23 24.63
C GLU A 193 -26.67 18.69 25.91
N LEU A 194 -25.76 19.65 25.77
CA LEU A 194 -25.02 20.21 26.91
C LEU A 194 -25.82 21.33 27.58
N GLY A 195 -25.81 21.35 28.92
CA GLY A 195 -26.38 22.46 29.70
C GLY A 195 -25.71 23.81 29.40
N LYS A 196 -26.46 24.89 29.61
CA LYS A 196 -26.01 26.27 29.33
C LYS A 196 -24.68 26.58 30.03
N GLY A 197 -23.71 27.12 29.29
CA GLY A 197 -22.40 27.54 29.80
C GLY A 197 -21.35 26.42 29.94
N ILE A 198 -21.69 25.16 29.61
CA ILE A 198 -20.73 24.06 29.64
C ILE A 198 -19.87 24.07 28.39
N LYS A 199 -18.55 24.16 28.56
CA LYS A 199 -17.58 24.09 27.47
C LYS A 199 -17.39 22.65 26.99
N VAL A 200 -17.40 22.44 25.68
CA VAL A 200 -17.12 21.13 25.03
C VAL A 200 -15.79 20.52 25.49
N GLN A 201 -14.77 21.36 25.73
CA GLN A 201 -13.46 20.90 26.23
C GLN A 201 -13.55 20.15 27.56
N ARG A 202 -14.50 20.52 28.44
CA ARG A 202 -14.71 19.83 29.72
C ARG A 202 -15.26 18.42 29.53
N LEU A 203 -16.15 18.22 28.55
CA LEU A 203 -16.59 16.89 28.17
C LEU A 203 -15.42 16.07 27.60
N GLY A 204 -14.58 16.70 26.78
CA GLY A 204 -13.37 16.07 26.24
C GLY A 204 -12.42 15.49 27.31
N SER A 205 -12.26 16.18 28.45
CA SER A 205 -11.44 15.68 29.58
C SER A 205 -12.07 14.50 30.34
N LEU A 206 -13.36 14.23 30.16
CA LEU A 206 -14.07 13.15 30.85
C LEU A 206 -14.24 11.88 29.98
N LEU A 207 -13.78 11.90 28.73
CA LEU A 207 -13.95 10.77 27.81
C LEU A 207 -13.33 9.47 28.33
N ASP A 208 -12.17 9.55 28.99
CA ASP A 208 -11.51 8.36 29.54
C ASP A 208 -12.26 7.81 30.76
N ASN A 209 -12.83 8.69 31.59
CA ASN A 209 -13.70 8.27 32.71
C ASN A 209 -15.00 7.62 32.22
N LEU A 210 -15.61 8.19 31.17
CA LEU A 210 -16.78 7.59 30.52
C LEU A 210 -16.44 6.24 29.91
N ALA A 211 -15.27 6.11 29.27
CA ALA A 211 -14.83 4.83 28.71
C ALA A 211 -14.70 3.75 29.79
N ILE A 212 -14.14 4.09 30.95
CA ILE A 212 -14.05 3.20 32.12
C ILE A 212 -15.44 2.81 32.64
N ALA A 213 -16.34 3.79 32.81
CA ALA A 213 -17.69 3.54 33.31
C ALA A 213 -18.50 2.63 32.39
N LEU A 214 -18.40 2.86 31.08
CA LEU A 214 -19.06 2.06 30.03
C LEU A 214 -18.33 0.75 29.70
N ARG A 215 -17.14 0.51 30.28
CA ARG A 215 -16.28 -0.66 30.01
C ARG A 215 -15.91 -0.82 28.53
N VAL A 216 -15.67 0.29 27.84
CA VAL A 216 -15.27 0.30 26.42
C VAL A 216 -13.80 0.70 26.26
N PRO A 217 -13.11 0.24 25.20
CA PRO A 217 -11.69 0.55 24.99
C PRO A 217 -11.41 2.04 24.78
N GLY A 218 -12.40 2.81 24.31
CA GLY A 218 -12.29 4.25 24.14
C GLY A 218 -13.54 4.85 23.53
N ILE A 219 -13.70 6.17 23.72
CA ILE A 219 -14.82 6.95 23.18
C ILE A 219 -14.26 8.06 22.29
N ARG A 220 -14.85 8.21 21.11
CA ARG A 220 -14.58 9.33 20.20
C ARG A 220 -15.70 10.35 20.33
N MET A 221 -15.31 11.63 20.38
CA MET A 221 -16.24 12.74 20.48
C MET A 221 -16.28 13.49 19.15
N GLN A 222 -17.48 13.70 18.62
CA GLN A 222 -17.74 14.55 17.47
C GLN A 222 -18.46 15.82 17.95
N ALA A 223 -17.80 16.96 17.83
CA ALA A 223 -18.35 18.24 18.30
C ALA A 223 -18.14 19.35 17.27
N PRO A 224 -19.21 20.00 16.76
CA PRO A 224 -20.62 19.58 16.84
C PRO A 224 -20.93 18.42 15.87
N ILE A 225 -22.07 17.74 16.06
CA ILE A 225 -22.65 16.89 15.01
C ILE A 225 -23.08 17.81 13.85
N PRO A 226 -22.69 17.52 12.59
CA PRO A 226 -23.05 18.35 11.45
C PRO A 226 -24.57 18.57 11.34
N GLY A 227 -24.99 19.83 11.31
CA GLY A 227 -26.41 20.21 11.19
C GLY A 227 -27.17 20.29 12.52
N THR A 228 -26.54 20.02 13.67
CA THR A 228 -27.19 20.12 14.99
C THR A 228 -26.31 20.88 15.99
N SER A 229 -26.88 21.25 17.14
CA SER A 229 -26.16 21.86 18.28
C SER A 229 -25.65 20.83 19.29
N TRP A 230 -25.77 19.53 18.98
CA TRP A 230 -25.44 18.44 19.89
C TRP A 230 -23.98 18.00 19.75
N VAL A 231 -23.47 17.39 20.82
CA VAL A 231 -22.16 16.73 20.83
C VAL A 231 -22.36 15.24 20.75
N GLY A 232 -21.79 14.60 19.73
CA GLY A 232 -21.86 13.15 19.56
C GLY A 232 -20.78 12.43 20.34
N LEU A 233 -21.17 11.40 21.10
CA LEU A 233 -20.26 10.40 21.65
C LEU A 233 -20.43 9.10 20.88
N GLU A 234 -19.38 8.69 20.17
CA GLU A 234 -19.31 7.40 19.50
C GLU A 234 -18.76 6.37 20.49
N VAL A 235 -19.65 5.50 20.97
CA VAL A 235 -19.34 4.44 21.93
C VAL A 235 -19.31 3.10 21.18
N PRO A 236 -18.27 2.28 21.35
CA PRO A 236 -18.20 0.95 20.76
C PRO A 236 -19.38 0.05 21.13
N ASN A 237 -19.88 -0.70 20.15
CA ASN A 237 -20.86 -1.76 20.40
C ASN A 237 -20.17 -2.94 21.08
N GLU A 238 -20.95 -3.76 21.81
CA GLU A 238 -20.46 -5.03 22.37
C GLU A 238 -20.10 -6.02 21.26
N GLU A 239 -20.97 -6.12 20.25
CA GLU A 239 -20.76 -6.92 19.04
C GLU A 239 -20.70 -5.99 17.83
N GLN A 240 -19.68 -6.16 17.00
CA GLN A 240 -19.51 -5.39 15.76
C GLN A 240 -20.17 -6.14 14.59
N GLU A 241 -21.03 -5.46 13.86
CA GLU A 241 -21.62 -5.99 12.62
C GLU A 241 -20.57 -6.03 11.51
N VAL A 242 -20.46 -7.16 10.83
CA VAL A 242 -19.62 -7.31 9.65
C VAL A 242 -20.35 -6.73 8.44
N VAL A 243 -19.79 -5.67 7.86
CA VAL A 243 -20.34 -5.04 6.65
C VAL A 243 -19.87 -5.79 5.42
N GLY A 244 -20.76 -6.52 4.74
CA GLY A 244 -20.42 -7.24 3.51
C GLY A 244 -20.34 -6.33 2.29
N LEU A 245 -19.42 -6.62 1.35
CA LEU A 245 -19.29 -5.87 0.09
C LEU A 245 -20.57 -5.94 -0.77
N ARG A 246 -21.26 -7.09 -0.76
CA ARG A 246 -22.46 -7.34 -1.56
C ARG A 246 -23.56 -6.32 -1.32
N GLU A 247 -23.80 -5.99 -0.06
CA GLU A 247 -24.83 -5.02 0.33
C GLU A 247 -24.58 -3.63 -0.27
N LEU A 248 -23.31 -3.24 -0.40
CA LEU A 248 -22.93 -1.96 -1.01
C LEU A 248 -23.07 -2.00 -2.54
N TYR A 249 -22.74 -3.13 -3.15
CA TYR A 249 -22.90 -3.35 -4.58
C TYR A 249 -24.38 -3.32 -5.00
N GLU A 250 -25.26 -3.98 -4.27
CA GLU A 250 -26.70 -4.04 -4.55
C GLU A 250 -27.43 -2.72 -4.25
N HIS A 251 -26.77 -1.76 -3.57
CA HIS A 251 -27.39 -0.48 -3.26
C HIS A 251 -27.60 0.37 -4.53
N PRO A 252 -28.83 0.89 -4.80
CA PRO A 252 -29.14 1.58 -6.06
C PRO A 252 -28.49 2.96 -6.19
N GLY A 253 -27.93 3.51 -5.10
CA GLY A 253 -27.46 4.90 -5.05
C GLY A 253 -26.23 5.25 -5.89
N TRP A 254 -25.49 4.28 -6.45
CA TRP A 254 -24.21 4.51 -7.12
C TRP A 254 -24.21 4.24 -8.63
N GLN A 255 -25.09 3.37 -9.13
CA GLN A 255 -25.04 2.79 -10.49
C GLN A 255 -24.97 3.87 -11.59
N ASP A 256 -25.83 4.88 -11.54
CA ASP A 256 -25.89 5.94 -12.56
C ASP A 256 -24.93 7.12 -12.32
N LYS A 257 -24.21 7.14 -11.19
CA LYS A 257 -23.57 8.37 -10.67
C LYS A 257 -22.06 8.33 -10.57
N ALA A 258 -21.45 7.15 -10.53
CA ALA A 258 -20.04 6.96 -10.22
C ALA A 258 -19.27 6.40 -11.41
N ALA A 259 -18.25 7.10 -11.89
CA ALA A 259 -17.39 6.57 -12.95
C ALA A 259 -16.46 5.46 -12.42
N LEU A 260 -15.93 5.64 -11.21
CA LEU A 260 -15.07 4.65 -10.54
C LEU A 260 -15.59 4.42 -9.11
N PRO A 261 -16.66 3.64 -8.93
CA PRO A 261 -17.26 3.42 -7.62
C PRO A 261 -16.31 2.65 -6.70
N LEU A 262 -16.20 3.14 -5.46
CA LEU A 262 -15.45 2.54 -4.37
C LEU A 262 -16.43 2.21 -3.24
N PHE A 263 -16.65 0.92 -2.98
CA PHE A 263 -17.47 0.45 -1.88
C PHE A 263 -16.62 0.40 -0.60
N LEU A 264 -16.66 1.51 0.15
CA LEU A 264 -15.79 1.69 1.30
C LEU A 264 -16.35 1.01 2.55
N GLY A 265 -17.66 1.02 2.76
CA GLY A 265 -18.25 0.47 3.99
C GLY A 265 -19.60 1.10 4.35
N LYS A 266 -19.91 1.18 5.65
CA LYS A 266 -21.06 1.92 6.20
C LYS A 266 -20.57 2.96 7.20
N ASP A 267 -21.24 4.11 7.29
CA ASP A 267 -20.93 5.13 8.29
C ASP A 267 -21.42 4.74 9.70
N SER A 268 -21.14 5.58 10.71
CA SER A 268 -21.59 5.37 12.09
C SER A 268 -23.10 5.33 12.28
N ALA A 269 -23.91 5.70 11.28
CA ALA A 269 -25.37 5.59 11.31
C ALA A 269 -25.87 4.40 10.45
N GLY A 270 -24.97 3.55 9.97
CA GLY A 270 -25.30 2.40 9.13
C GLY A 270 -25.60 2.74 7.67
N ARG A 271 -25.40 3.99 7.22
CA ARG A 271 -25.65 4.38 5.84
C ARG A 271 -24.50 3.91 4.94
N PRO A 272 -24.79 3.43 3.72
CA PRO A 272 -23.75 2.96 2.81
C PRO A 272 -22.81 4.10 2.42
N LEU A 273 -21.52 3.88 2.62
CA LEU A 273 -20.44 4.79 2.24
C LEU A 273 -19.85 4.32 0.91
N ILE A 274 -20.39 4.88 -0.17
CA ILE A 274 -19.94 4.63 -1.54
C ILE A 274 -19.35 5.92 -2.08
N ALA A 275 -18.12 5.85 -2.57
CA ALA A 275 -17.39 7.01 -3.06
C ALA A 275 -17.00 6.82 -4.53
N ASP A 276 -16.61 7.90 -5.23
CA ASP A 276 -16.22 7.85 -6.64
C ASP A 276 -14.80 8.37 -6.81
N LEU A 277 -13.87 7.50 -7.22
CA LEU A 277 -12.46 7.85 -7.39
C LEU A 277 -12.27 8.92 -8.48
N ALA A 278 -13.15 8.99 -9.48
CA ALA A 278 -13.06 10.04 -10.51
C ALA A 278 -13.34 11.45 -9.94
N LYS A 279 -14.18 11.54 -8.91
CA LYS A 279 -14.46 12.79 -8.17
C LYS A 279 -13.42 13.05 -7.08
N MET A 280 -12.76 12.00 -6.60
CA MET A 280 -11.72 11.99 -5.57
C MET A 280 -10.39 11.54 -6.17
N PRO A 281 -9.73 12.37 -7.01
CA PRO A 281 -8.83 11.89 -8.04
C PRO A 281 -7.67 11.03 -7.51
N HIS A 282 -7.26 11.25 -6.26
CA HIS A 282 -6.25 10.48 -5.57
C HIS A 282 -6.69 10.18 -4.14
N LEU A 283 -6.25 9.04 -3.62
CA LEU A 283 -6.61 8.52 -2.31
C LEU A 283 -5.35 8.09 -1.55
N LEU A 284 -5.22 8.57 -0.31
CA LEU A 284 -4.20 8.10 0.62
C LEU A 284 -4.83 7.20 1.68
N ILE A 285 -4.33 5.99 1.85
CA ILE A 285 -4.79 5.01 2.84
C ILE A 285 -3.66 4.72 3.82
N ALA A 286 -3.89 4.84 5.11
CA ALA A 286 -2.86 4.55 6.10
C ALA A 286 -3.44 3.89 7.35
N GLY A 287 -2.64 3.03 8.00
CA GLY A 287 -3.03 2.37 9.23
C GLY A 287 -2.05 1.29 9.66
N ALA A 288 -2.05 0.94 10.93
CA ALA A 288 -1.16 -0.11 11.45
C ALA A 288 -1.52 -1.50 10.87
N THR A 289 -0.60 -2.46 10.97
CA THR A 289 -0.85 -3.86 10.59
C THR A 289 -2.06 -4.42 11.34
N GLY A 290 -2.91 -5.19 10.64
CA GLY A 290 -4.14 -5.77 11.22
C GLY A 290 -5.27 -4.77 11.49
N SER A 291 -5.16 -3.51 11.05
CA SER A 291 -6.20 -2.49 11.24
C SER A 291 -7.36 -2.58 10.23
N GLY A 292 -7.18 -3.28 9.10
CA GLY A 292 -8.15 -3.38 8.00
C GLY A 292 -7.68 -2.79 6.66
N LYS A 293 -6.48 -2.19 6.60
CA LYS A 293 -5.90 -1.57 5.40
C LYS A 293 -5.95 -2.49 4.16
N SER A 294 -5.41 -3.70 4.26
CA SER A 294 -5.32 -4.63 3.11
C SER A 294 -6.69 -5.09 2.63
N VAL A 295 -7.62 -5.36 3.55
CA VAL A 295 -9.02 -5.73 3.22
C VAL A 295 -9.71 -4.58 2.49
N CYS A 296 -9.47 -3.33 2.87
CA CYS A 296 -10.00 -2.16 2.16
C CYS A 296 -9.41 -1.99 0.76
N ILE A 297 -8.11 -2.24 0.57
CA ILE A 297 -7.51 -2.23 -0.78
C ILE A 297 -8.14 -3.33 -1.65
N ASN A 298 -8.36 -4.52 -1.09
CA ASN A 298 -9.06 -5.60 -1.78
C ASN A 298 -10.51 -5.22 -2.11
N SER A 299 -11.23 -4.57 -1.19
CA SER A 299 -12.61 -4.11 -1.44
C SER A 299 -12.66 -3.06 -2.55
N ILE A 300 -11.68 -2.15 -2.60
CA ILE A 300 -11.54 -1.13 -3.65
C ILE A 300 -11.28 -1.78 -5.01
N ILE A 301 -10.33 -2.73 -5.09
CA ILE A 301 -10.03 -3.42 -6.35
C ILE A 301 -11.24 -4.23 -6.81
N LEU A 302 -11.89 -4.97 -5.91
CA LEU A 302 -13.12 -5.69 -6.22
C LEU A 302 -14.25 -4.77 -6.67
N SER A 303 -14.40 -3.58 -6.06
CA SER A 303 -15.39 -2.59 -6.49
C SER A 303 -15.20 -2.25 -7.97
N LEU A 304 -13.97 -2.06 -8.43
CA LEU A 304 -13.67 -1.77 -9.83
C LEU A 304 -13.91 -2.99 -10.72
N LEU A 305 -13.43 -4.17 -10.32
CA LEU A 305 -13.58 -5.41 -11.11
C LEU A 305 -15.04 -5.85 -11.28
N MET A 306 -15.90 -5.52 -10.31
CA MET A 306 -17.33 -5.87 -10.35
C MET A 306 -18.19 -4.85 -11.08
N THR A 307 -17.66 -3.67 -11.37
CA THR A 307 -18.45 -2.56 -11.94
C THR A 307 -17.91 -2.04 -13.26
N ARG A 308 -16.66 -2.34 -13.61
CA ARG A 308 -16.00 -1.82 -14.81
C ARG A 308 -15.31 -2.91 -15.60
N THR A 309 -15.45 -2.84 -16.92
CA THR A 309 -14.73 -3.75 -17.84
C THR A 309 -13.28 -3.28 -18.04
N PRO A 310 -12.37 -4.12 -18.58
CA PRO A 310 -11.00 -3.72 -18.89
C PRO A 310 -10.88 -2.54 -19.87
N ARG A 311 -11.91 -2.31 -20.70
CA ARG A 311 -11.99 -1.19 -21.64
C ARG A 311 -12.39 0.12 -20.95
N GLU A 312 -13.07 0.04 -19.81
CA GLU A 312 -13.48 1.19 -19.02
C GLU A 312 -12.46 1.56 -17.95
N ALA A 313 -11.87 0.56 -17.28
CA ALA A 313 -10.90 0.77 -16.23
C ALA A 313 -9.74 -0.23 -16.31
N GLN A 314 -8.52 0.28 -16.17
CA GLN A 314 -7.28 -0.46 -16.19
C GLN A 314 -6.51 -0.24 -14.89
N LEU A 315 -5.80 -1.27 -14.45
CA LEU A 315 -5.12 -1.31 -13.15
C LEU A 315 -3.61 -1.46 -13.35
N ILE A 316 -2.86 -0.78 -12.49
CA ILE A 316 -1.43 -1.06 -12.28
C ILE A 316 -1.22 -1.25 -10.78
N LEU A 317 -0.73 -2.42 -10.40
CA LEU A 317 -0.58 -2.83 -9.01
C LEU A 317 0.91 -2.89 -8.65
N ILE A 318 1.29 -2.19 -7.59
CA ILE A 318 2.65 -2.19 -7.03
C ILE A 318 2.58 -2.83 -5.64
N ASP A 319 3.13 -4.04 -5.53
CA ASP A 319 3.19 -4.84 -4.30
C ASP A 319 4.62 -5.34 -4.08
N PRO A 320 5.44 -4.57 -3.36
CA PRO A 320 6.82 -4.95 -3.12
C PRO A 320 7.00 -6.18 -2.23
N LYS A 321 5.97 -6.56 -1.48
CA LYS A 321 6.04 -7.68 -0.52
C LYS A 321 5.46 -8.96 -1.10
N GLN A 322 4.75 -8.90 -2.23
CA GLN A 322 4.12 -10.04 -2.91
C GLN A 322 3.11 -10.80 -2.04
N VAL A 323 2.46 -10.10 -1.11
CA VAL A 323 1.51 -10.73 -0.18
C VAL A 323 0.08 -10.37 -0.54
N GLU A 324 -0.18 -9.09 -0.81
CA GLU A 324 -1.55 -8.56 -0.81
C GLU A 324 -2.15 -8.51 -2.21
N LEU A 325 -1.38 -8.06 -3.21
CA LEU A 325 -1.91 -7.83 -4.56
C LEU A 325 -1.60 -8.97 -5.54
N ALA A 326 -0.75 -9.93 -5.15
CA ALA A 326 -0.40 -11.09 -5.97
C ALA A 326 -1.62 -11.92 -6.41
N GLN A 327 -2.68 -11.94 -5.59
CA GLN A 327 -3.94 -12.63 -5.92
C GLN A 327 -4.67 -12.05 -7.14
N PHE A 328 -4.37 -10.81 -7.55
CA PHE A 328 -4.95 -10.17 -8.72
C PHE A 328 -4.11 -10.35 -9.99
N ALA A 329 -2.99 -11.07 -9.96
CA ALA A 329 -2.04 -11.13 -11.07
C ALA A 329 -2.59 -11.61 -12.43
N LYS A 330 -3.78 -12.24 -12.44
CA LYS A 330 -4.41 -12.80 -13.63
C LYS A 330 -5.57 -11.97 -14.18
N VAL A 331 -5.93 -10.85 -13.53
CA VAL A 331 -7.09 -10.07 -13.99
C VAL A 331 -6.77 -9.36 -15.32
N PRO A 332 -7.71 -9.36 -16.29
CA PRO A 332 -7.50 -8.77 -17.60
C PRO A 332 -7.35 -7.23 -17.57
N HIS A 333 -7.76 -6.59 -16.48
CA HIS A 333 -7.61 -5.15 -16.27
C HIS A 333 -6.14 -4.70 -16.09
N LEU A 334 -5.19 -5.61 -15.87
CA LEU A 334 -3.79 -5.25 -15.61
C LEU A 334 -3.07 -4.76 -16.87
N LEU A 335 -2.50 -3.56 -16.79
CA LEU A 335 -1.61 -3.01 -17.84
C LEU A 335 -0.18 -3.54 -17.78
N HIS A 336 0.21 -4.14 -16.65
CA HIS A 336 1.53 -4.67 -16.41
C HIS A 336 1.43 -5.76 -15.34
N PRO A 337 2.33 -6.76 -15.33
CA PRO A 337 2.47 -7.67 -14.19
C PRO A 337 2.52 -6.91 -12.86
N VAL A 338 2.05 -7.53 -11.77
CA VAL A 338 2.16 -6.94 -10.43
C VAL A 338 3.61 -6.59 -10.17
N VAL A 339 3.87 -5.31 -9.90
CA VAL A 339 5.22 -4.76 -9.81
C VAL A 339 5.76 -5.02 -8.42
N THR A 340 6.83 -5.79 -8.36
CA THR A 340 7.46 -6.22 -7.10
C THR A 340 8.80 -5.52 -6.87
N ASP A 341 9.49 -5.16 -7.95
CA ASP A 341 10.72 -4.38 -7.89
C ASP A 341 10.42 -2.87 -7.79
N MET A 342 11.05 -2.23 -6.83
CA MET A 342 10.84 -0.81 -6.51
C MET A 342 11.41 0.14 -7.56
N ARG A 343 12.47 -0.27 -8.27
CA ARG A 343 13.03 0.51 -9.38
C ARG A 343 12.04 0.52 -10.54
N GLN A 344 11.36 -0.60 -10.79
CA GLN A 344 10.26 -0.66 -11.75
C GLN A 344 9.10 0.23 -11.31
N ALA A 345 8.77 0.26 -10.01
CA ALA A 345 7.69 1.11 -9.51
C ALA A 345 7.96 2.61 -9.74
N GLY A 346 9.21 3.07 -9.61
CA GLY A 346 9.61 4.42 -10.01
C GLY A 346 9.37 4.69 -11.50
N ALA A 347 9.75 3.73 -12.36
CA ALA A 347 9.52 3.81 -13.80
C ALA A 347 8.03 3.81 -14.18
N VAL A 348 7.20 3.06 -13.46
CA VAL A 348 5.74 3.03 -13.63
C VAL A 348 5.13 4.40 -13.35
N LEU A 349 5.55 5.06 -12.28
CA LEU A 349 5.07 6.42 -11.95
C LEU A 349 5.51 7.43 -13.01
N ALA A 350 6.75 7.34 -13.49
CA ALA A 350 7.25 8.18 -14.59
C ALA A 350 6.50 7.92 -15.90
N TRP A 351 6.19 6.65 -16.21
CA TRP A 351 5.36 6.28 -17.35
C TRP A 351 3.95 6.86 -17.21
N ALA A 352 3.34 6.80 -16.02
CA ALA A 352 2.01 7.36 -15.79
C ALA A 352 1.97 8.87 -16.05
N VAL A 353 3.04 9.59 -15.68
CA VAL A 353 3.22 11.02 -16.01
C VAL A 353 3.31 11.22 -17.53
N LYS A 354 4.11 10.42 -18.24
CA LYS A 354 4.22 10.51 -19.71
C LYS A 354 2.87 10.20 -20.39
N LYS A 355 2.14 9.20 -19.90
CA LYS A 355 0.82 8.81 -20.39
C LYS A 355 -0.22 9.91 -20.16
N MET A 356 -0.15 10.57 -19.00
CA MET A 356 -0.97 11.74 -18.67
C MET A 356 -0.77 12.85 -19.71
N GLU A 357 0.48 13.17 -20.06
CA GLU A 357 0.80 14.19 -21.07
C GLU A 357 0.32 13.80 -22.46
N GLN A 358 0.53 12.55 -22.86
CA GLN A 358 0.02 12.02 -24.13
C GLN A 358 -1.50 12.17 -24.23
N ARG A 359 -2.24 11.84 -23.17
CA ARG A 359 -3.69 12.00 -23.12
C ARG A 359 -4.11 13.46 -23.24
N TYR A 360 -3.38 14.38 -22.62
CA TYR A 360 -3.65 15.81 -22.80
C TYR A 360 -3.51 16.26 -24.26
N THR A 361 -2.53 15.73 -24.99
CA THR A 361 -2.39 16.00 -26.44
C THR A 361 -3.61 15.51 -27.21
N TRP A 362 -4.12 14.31 -26.91
CA TRP A 362 -5.34 13.79 -27.55
C TRP A 362 -6.59 14.60 -27.20
N LEU A 363 -6.78 14.95 -25.93
CA LEU A 363 -7.91 15.77 -25.48
C LEU A 363 -7.90 17.16 -26.15
N ALA A 364 -6.71 17.79 -26.20
CA ALA A 364 -6.55 19.08 -26.85
C ALA A 364 -6.83 19.02 -28.36
N ALA A 365 -6.35 17.97 -29.04
CA ALA A 365 -6.60 17.77 -30.46
C ALA A 365 -8.09 17.52 -30.76
N ALA A 366 -8.81 16.83 -29.86
CA ALA A 366 -10.26 16.62 -29.96
C ALA A 366 -11.10 17.81 -29.46
N GLY A 367 -10.47 18.87 -28.94
CA GLY A 367 -11.15 20.08 -28.45
C GLY A 367 -11.95 19.87 -27.15
N VAL A 368 -11.61 18.87 -26.34
CA VAL A 368 -12.33 18.51 -25.10
C VAL A 368 -11.44 18.67 -23.86
N ARG A 369 -12.05 18.84 -22.68
CA ARG A 369 -11.31 19.08 -21.42
C ARG A 369 -11.17 17.86 -20.55
N HIS A 370 -12.08 16.90 -20.68
CA HIS A 370 -12.17 15.75 -19.79
C HIS A 370 -12.28 14.44 -20.56
N ILE A 371 -11.74 13.36 -19.98
CA ILE A 371 -11.84 12.00 -20.53
C ILE A 371 -13.29 11.58 -20.79
N LYS A 372 -14.24 12.00 -19.94
CA LYS A 372 -15.66 11.71 -20.12
C LYS A 372 -16.21 12.33 -21.40
N GLU A 373 -15.81 13.56 -21.71
CA GLU A 373 -16.19 14.25 -22.95
C GLU A 373 -15.52 13.58 -24.15
N TYR A 374 -14.24 13.21 -24.03
CA TYR A 374 -13.49 12.51 -25.08
C TYR A 374 -14.17 11.19 -25.46
N ASN A 375 -14.49 10.35 -24.47
CA ASN A 375 -15.12 9.05 -24.69
C ASN A 375 -16.56 9.17 -25.22
N ALA A 376 -17.22 10.30 -25.02
CA ALA A 376 -18.57 10.56 -25.51
C ALA A 376 -18.62 10.99 -26.99
N LEU A 377 -17.50 11.36 -27.61
CA LEU A 377 -17.46 11.76 -29.03
C LEU A 377 -17.76 10.56 -29.94
N GLY A 378 -17.30 9.36 -29.58
CA GLY A 378 -17.33 8.21 -30.49
C GLY A 378 -16.30 8.33 -31.61
N LYS A 379 -16.16 7.27 -32.41
CA LYS A 379 -15.07 7.14 -33.40
C LYS A 379 -15.20 8.12 -34.57
N GLU A 380 -16.41 8.31 -35.07
CA GLU A 380 -16.68 9.12 -36.26
C GLU A 380 -16.50 10.62 -35.99
N GLU A 381 -17.11 11.14 -34.93
CA GLU A 381 -16.99 12.54 -34.52
C GLU A 381 -15.54 12.89 -34.16
N LEU A 382 -14.81 11.98 -33.50
CA LEU A 382 -13.40 12.17 -33.22
C LEU A 382 -12.58 12.29 -34.50
N ALA A 383 -12.84 11.43 -35.50
CA ALA A 383 -12.18 11.48 -36.80
C ALA A 383 -12.47 12.82 -37.51
N ALA A 384 -13.73 13.24 -37.52
CA ALA A 384 -14.16 14.51 -38.09
C ALA A 384 -13.44 15.71 -37.45
N ARG A 385 -13.36 15.76 -36.12
CA ARG A 385 -12.68 16.84 -35.38
C ARG A 385 -11.18 16.90 -35.65
N LEU A 386 -10.55 15.76 -35.87
CA LEU A 386 -9.12 15.66 -36.17
C LEU A 386 -8.81 15.87 -37.66
N GLY A 387 -9.83 16.06 -38.51
CA GLY A 387 -9.64 16.13 -39.96
C GLY A 387 -9.01 14.84 -40.51
N ARG A 388 -9.47 13.69 -40.00
CA ARG A 388 -8.99 12.35 -40.34
C ARG A 388 -10.18 11.46 -40.72
N THR A 389 -9.91 10.37 -41.43
CA THR A 389 -10.87 9.27 -41.55
C THR A 389 -10.72 8.29 -40.38
N PRO A 390 -11.74 7.50 -40.04
CA PRO A 390 -11.65 6.49 -38.98
C PRO A 390 -10.46 5.52 -39.18
N GLU A 391 -10.13 5.15 -40.42
CA GLU A 391 -9.02 4.26 -40.75
C GLU A 391 -7.65 4.94 -40.54
N GLN A 392 -7.58 6.25 -40.75
CA GLN A 392 -6.38 7.03 -40.46
C GLN A 392 -6.11 7.10 -38.96
N LEU A 393 -7.15 7.24 -38.12
CA LEU A 393 -6.99 7.22 -36.66
C LEU A 393 -6.40 5.89 -36.16
N GLU A 394 -6.87 4.76 -36.69
CA GLU A 394 -6.35 3.45 -36.33
C GLU A 394 -4.89 3.28 -36.75
N ARG A 395 -4.53 3.72 -37.96
CA ARG A 395 -3.16 3.69 -38.46
C ARG A 395 -2.21 4.54 -37.60
N GLU A 396 -2.68 5.68 -37.13
CA GLU A 396 -1.94 6.58 -36.23
C GLU A 396 -1.95 6.10 -34.76
N ARG A 397 -2.61 4.97 -34.46
CA ARG A 397 -2.81 4.40 -33.11
C ARG A 397 -3.42 5.41 -32.12
N VAL A 398 -4.32 6.27 -32.61
CA VAL A 398 -5.08 7.20 -31.77
C VAL A 398 -6.30 6.48 -31.21
N PRO A 399 -6.40 6.26 -29.89
CA PRO A 399 -7.52 5.55 -29.30
C PRO A 399 -8.78 6.42 -29.31
N TRP A 400 -9.90 5.87 -29.80
CA TRP A 400 -11.20 6.56 -29.81
C TRP A 400 -11.94 6.49 -28.47
N ARG A 401 -11.55 5.54 -27.60
CA ARG A 401 -11.93 5.47 -26.19
C ARG A 401 -10.71 5.31 -25.31
N LEU A 402 -10.71 6.01 -24.18
CA LEU A 402 -9.66 5.97 -23.17
C LEU A 402 -10.19 5.30 -21.90
N PRO A 403 -9.57 4.20 -21.42
CA PRO A 403 -9.90 3.64 -20.12
C PRO A 403 -9.42 4.57 -19.01
N TYR A 404 -10.10 4.58 -17.87
CA TYR A 404 -9.51 5.10 -16.64
C TYR A 404 -8.33 4.24 -16.21
N VAL A 405 -7.25 4.83 -15.72
CA VAL A 405 -6.09 4.09 -15.21
C VAL A 405 -5.99 4.31 -13.72
N VAL A 406 -6.03 3.25 -12.93
CA VAL A 406 -5.90 3.30 -11.46
C VAL A 406 -4.58 2.64 -11.06
N LEU A 407 -3.67 3.45 -10.53
CA LEU A 407 -2.43 3.01 -9.92
C LEU A 407 -2.68 2.70 -8.44
N VAL A 408 -2.36 1.49 -7.99
CA VAL A 408 -2.48 1.09 -6.58
C VAL A 408 -1.11 0.71 -6.06
N VAL A 409 -0.66 1.43 -5.03
CA VAL A 409 0.60 1.17 -4.31
C VAL A 409 0.27 0.66 -2.91
N ASP A 410 0.61 -0.58 -2.58
CA ASP A 410 0.29 -1.14 -1.25
C ASP A 410 1.13 -0.49 -0.13
N GLU A 411 2.42 -0.25 -0.37
CA GLU A 411 3.34 0.31 0.63
C GLU A 411 4.22 1.41 0.06
N LEU A 412 3.79 2.66 0.26
CA LEU A 412 4.51 3.86 -0.16
C LEU A 412 5.88 3.97 0.52
N ASN A 413 6.02 3.55 1.78
CA ASN A 413 7.29 3.65 2.51
C ASN A 413 8.44 2.99 1.75
N ASP A 414 8.19 1.82 1.17
CA ASP A 414 9.25 1.04 0.56
C ASP A 414 9.73 1.66 -0.76
N LEU A 415 8.85 2.40 -1.45
CA LEU A 415 9.23 3.24 -2.59
C LEU A 415 10.08 4.43 -2.13
N MET A 416 9.65 5.13 -1.08
CA MET A 416 10.32 6.33 -0.57
C MET A 416 11.76 6.04 -0.11
N MET A 417 12.01 4.84 0.43
CA MET A 417 13.35 4.41 0.85
C MET A 417 14.39 4.32 -0.28
N ILE A 418 13.95 4.25 -1.54
CA ILE A 418 14.85 4.08 -2.69
C ILE A 418 15.04 5.39 -3.44
N ALA A 419 13.95 6.07 -3.79
CA ALA A 419 14.00 7.25 -4.65
C ALA A 419 12.93 8.30 -4.28
N GLN A 420 12.90 8.71 -3.01
CA GLN A 420 11.94 9.69 -2.47
C GLN A 420 11.67 10.88 -3.39
N LYS A 421 12.74 11.56 -3.87
CA LYS A 421 12.59 12.78 -4.67
C LYS A 421 11.86 12.55 -6.00
N GLU A 422 12.16 11.45 -6.68
CA GLU A 422 11.58 11.12 -7.99
C GLU A 422 10.13 10.65 -7.87
N ILE A 423 9.86 9.84 -6.84
CA ILE A 423 8.52 9.34 -6.51
C ILE A 423 7.61 10.50 -6.09
N GLU A 424 8.06 11.36 -5.19
CA GLU A 424 7.29 12.52 -4.74
C GLU A 424 7.00 13.50 -5.89
N ALA A 425 7.98 13.75 -6.77
CA ALA A 425 7.77 14.58 -7.95
C ALA A 425 6.73 13.99 -8.91
N SER A 426 6.77 12.67 -9.14
CA SER A 426 5.82 11.98 -10.02
C SER A 426 4.41 11.98 -9.42
N ILE A 427 4.27 11.65 -8.14
CA ILE A 427 3.00 11.68 -7.41
C ILE A 427 2.42 13.10 -7.44
N THR A 428 3.22 14.12 -7.18
CA THR A 428 2.78 15.52 -7.20
C THR A 428 2.25 15.91 -8.57
N ARG A 429 3.00 15.59 -9.63
CA ARG A 429 2.61 15.93 -11.01
C ARG A 429 1.33 15.22 -11.44
N LEU A 430 1.20 13.94 -11.10
CA LEU A 430 -0.04 13.19 -11.30
C LEU A 430 -1.17 13.84 -10.51
N ALA A 431 -0.98 14.07 -9.21
CA ALA A 431 -2.04 14.57 -8.35
C ALA A 431 -2.60 15.93 -8.75
N GLN A 432 -1.77 16.78 -9.37
CA GLN A 432 -2.17 18.11 -9.83
C GLN A 432 -2.91 18.11 -11.17
N LYS A 433 -2.65 17.15 -12.06
CA LYS A 433 -3.09 17.23 -13.47
C LYS A 433 -3.85 16.01 -13.97
N SER A 434 -3.68 14.84 -13.36
CA SER A 434 -4.17 13.58 -13.93
C SER A 434 -5.69 13.38 -13.88
N ARG A 435 -6.41 14.10 -13.00
CA ARG A 435 -7.88 14.01 -12.86
C ARG A 435 -8.62 14.14 -14.19
N ALA A 436 -8.24 15.11 -15.02
CA ALA A 436 -8.96 15.41 -16.26
C ALA A 436 -8.78 14.33 -17.32
N VAL A 437 -7.63 13.65 -17.31
CA VAL A 437 -7.26 12.59 -18.27
C VAL A 437 -7.57 11.18 -17.76
N GLY A 438 -8.21 11.07 -16.60
CA GLY A 438 -8.68 9.79 -16.04
C GLY A 438 -7.55 8.88 -15.54
N ILE A 439 -6.46 9.43 -15.01
CA ILE A 439 -5.43 8.65 -14.31
C ILE A 439 -5.55 8.96 -12.82
N HIS A 440 -5.61 7.92 -11.99
CA HIS A 440 -5.89 8.00 -10.57
C HIS A 440 -4.82 7.23 -9.79
N VAL A 441 -4.52 7.69 -8.58
CA VAL A 441 -3.46 7.10 -7.75
C VAL A 441 -4.01 6.82 -6.35
N ILE A 442 -3.89 5.58 -5.92
CA ILE A 442 -4.20 5.11 -4.58
C ILE A 442 -2.87 4.73 -3.92
N LEU A 443 -2.49 5.49 -2.90
CA LEU A 443 -1.29 5.25 -2.13
C LEU A 443 -1.68 4.67 -0.78
N ALA A 444 -1.11 3.52 -0.42
CA ALA A 444 -1.29 2.93 0.88
C ALA A 444 0.04 2.86 1.65
N THR A 445 -0.02 2.94 2.98
CA THR A 445 1.16 2.70 3.83
C THR A 445 0.78 2.17 5.21
N GLN A 446 1.63 1.31 5.76
CA GLN A 446 1.50 0.89 7.16
C GLN A 446 2.32 1.76 8.12
N ARG A 447 3.15 2.67 7.59
CA ARG A 447 4.04 3.55 8.35
C ARG A 447 3.60 5.01 8.17
N PRO A 448 2.63 5.50 8.97
CA PRO A 448 2.13 6.87 8.89
C PRO A 448 3.09 7.90 9.53
N SER A 449 4.36 7.89 9.13
CA SER A 449 5.37 8.86 9.56
C SER A 449 5.45 10.06 8.62
N VAL A 450 5.99 11.18 9.10
CA VAL A 450 6.16 12.42 8.32
C VAL A 450 7.13 12.22 7.15
N ASP A 451 8.09 11.29 7.28
CA ASP A 451 9.07 10.99 6.23
C ASP A 451 8.43 10.23 5.05
N VAL A 452 7.37 9.46 5.30
CA VAL A 452 6.64 8.72 4.27
C VAL A 452 5.49 9.57 3.72
N ILE A 453 4.69 10.16 4.62
CA ILE A 453 3.56 11.02 4.27
C ILE A 453 4.00 12.48 4.42
N THR A 454 4.83 12.92 3.47
CA THR A 454 5.40 14.27 3.46
C THR A 454 4.32 15.34 3.26
N GLY A 455 4.61 16.58 3.64
CA GLY A 455 3.66 17.69 3.46
C GLY A 455 3.22 17.90 2.00
N VAL A 456 4.10 17.58 1.04
CA VAL A 456 3.82 17.65 -0.40
C VAL A 456 2.85 16.54 -0.83
N ILE A 457 3.03 15.31 -0.35
CA ILE A 457 2.08 14.23 -0.60
C ILE A 457 0.71 14.60 -0.04
N LYS A 458 0.66 15.10 1.21
CA LYS A 458 -0.62 15.48 1.83
C LYS A 458 -1.33 16.61 1.10
N SER A 459 -0.61 17.65 0.68
CA SER A 459 -1.23 18.81 0.03
C SER A 459 -1.85 18.46 -1.33
N ASN A 460 -1.37 17.41 -2.00
CA ASN A 460 -1.88 16.98 -3.29
C ASN A 460 -2.88 15.80 -3.22
N LEU A 461 -2.96 15.08 -2.09
CA LEU A 461 -3.93 14.00 -1.87
C LEU A 461 -4.94 14.39 -0.78
N PRO A 462 -6.02 15.12 -1.12
CA PRO A 462 -7.01 15.61 -0.14
C PRO A 462 -7.94 14.51 0.38
N SER A 463 -8.16 13.44 -0.39
CA SER A 463 -9.00 12.31 0.03
C SER A 463 -8.16 11.32 0.81
N ARG A 464 -8.54 11.00 2.05
CA ARG A 464 -7.72 10.17 2.95
C ARG A 464 -8.57 9.19 3.73
N ILE A 465 -8.03 7.98 3.95
CA ILE A 465 -8.59 6.97 4.83
C ILE A 465 -7.52 6.65 5.88
N ALA A 466 -7.85 6.85 7.15
CA ALA A 466 -7.03 6.38 8.26
C ALA A 466 -7.74 5.21 8.95
N PHE A 467 -7.12 4.04 8.93
CA PHE A 467 -7.45 2.95 9.84
C PHE A 467 -6.78 3.17 11.20
N ARG A 468 -7.02 2.26 12.15
CA ARG A 468 -6.40 2.31 13.48
C ARG A 468 -4.89 2.50 13.40
N VAL A 469 -4.40 3.52 14.09
CA VAL A 469 -2.97 3.82 14.27
C VAL A 469 -2.58 3.75 15.74
N THR A 470 -1.28 3.71 16.02
CA THR A 470 -0.73 3.54 17.38
C THR A 470 -0.76 4.83 18.18
N SER A 471 -0.64 6.00 17.54
CA SER A 471 -0.55 7.27 18.26
C SER A 471 -1.38 8.39 17.63
N LYS A 472 -1.68 9.40 18.44
CA LYS A 472 -2.31 10.64 17.99
C LYS A 472 -1.43 11.44 17.02
N VAL A 473 -0.11 11.27 17.08
CA VAL A 473 0.83 11.90 16.14
C VAL A 473 0.60 11.29 14.75
N ASP A 474 0.54 9.97 14.66
CA ASP A 474 0.27 9.25 13.41
C ASP A 474 -1.09 9.61 12.83
N SER A 475 -2.13 9.74 13.68
CA SER A 475 -3.44 10.22 13.24
C SER A 475 -3.36 11.60 12.58
N ARG A 476 -2.60 12.53 13.19
CA ARG A 476 -2.39 13.87 12.63
C ARG A 476 -1.52 13.86 11.38
N THR A 477 -0.57 12.93 11.27
CA THR A 477 0.21 12.76 10.05
C THR A 477 -0.74 12.46 8.89
N ILE A 478 -1.74 11.59 9.08
CA ILE A 478 -2.66 11.20 8.01
C ILE A 478 -3.79 12.23 7.80
N LEU A 479 -4.51 12.60 8.86
CA LEU A 479 -5.78 13.34 8.77
C LEU A 479 -5.67 14.83 9.14
N ASP A 480 -4.49 15.29 9.53
CA ASP A 480 -4.27 16.62 10.15
C ASP A 480 -5.01 16.83 11.48
N THR A 481 -5.71 15.80 11.97
CA THR A 481 -6.43 15.77 13.24
C THR A 481 -6.22 14.44 13.98
N GLY A 482 -6.48 14.44 15.29
CA GLY A 482 -6.50 13.22 16.09
C GLY A 482 -7.82 12.44 15.91
N GLY A 483 -7.82 11.16 16.28
CA GLY A 483 -9.00 10.32 16.31
C GLY A 483 -8.77 8.91 15.76
N ALA A 484 -7.82 8.72 14.85
CA ALA A 484 -7.53 7.41 14.28
C ALA A 484 -6.89 6.45 15.31
N GLU A 485 -6.25 6.99 16.35
CA GLU A 485 -5.73 6.21 17.48
C GLU A 485 -6.82 5.60 18.36
N LYS A 486 -8.07 6.07 18.22
CA LYS A 486 -9.24 5.60 18.97
C LYS A 486 -10.12 4.61 18.20
N LEU A 487 -9.72 4.27 16.98
CA LEU A 487 -10.43 3.29 16.17
C LEU A 487 -10.25 1.89 16.74
N LEU A 488 -11.20 1.02 16.46
CA LEU A 488 -11.27 -0.34 17.02
C LEU A 488 -10.41 -1.35 16.25
N GLY A 489 -9.99 -1.01 15.03
CA GLY A 489 -9.33 -1.94 14.10
C GLY A 489 -10.38 -2.73 13.32
N GLN A 490 -9.97 -3.86 12.72
CA GLN A 490 -10.88 -4.76 11.99
C GLN A 490 -11.78 -4.05 10.95
N GLY A 491 -11.25 -3.02 10.27
CA GLY A 491 -12.00 -2.26 9.27
C GLY A 491 -12.59 -0.94 9.76
N ASP A 492 -12.57 -0.64 11.06
CA ASP A 492 -12.98 0.69 11.57
C ASP A 492 -11.99 1.76 11.07
N MET A 493 -12.53 2.80 10.42
CA MET A 493 -11.76 3.82 9.72
C MET A 493 -12.36 5.23 9.85
N LEU A 494 -11.50 6.21 9.64
CA LEU A 494 -11.85 7.60 9.42
C LEU A 494 -11.60 7.97 7.95
N PHE A 495 -12.67 8.30 7.24
CA PHE A 495 -12.63 8.73 5.87
C PHE A 495 -12.80 10.25 5.75
N LEU A 496 -11.82 10.92 5.17
CA LEU A 496 -11.82 12.33 4.85
C LEU A 496 -12.08 12.50 3.34
N PRO A 497 -13.32 12.81 2.91
CA PRO A 497 -13.59 13.13 1.51
C PRO A 497 -13.02 14.51 1.13
N PRO A 498 -12.79 14.77 -0.17
CA PRO A 498 -12.27 16.05 -0.61
C PRO A 498 -13.23 17.19 -0.26
N GLY A 499 -12.68 18.33 0.16
CA GLY A 499 -13.44 19.54 0.49
C GLY A 499 -14.10 19.53 1.88
N ARG A 500 -14.00 18.44 2.64
CA ARG A 500 -14.48 18.37 4.03
C ARG A 500 -13.31 18.59 5.01
N SER A 501 -13.58 19.27 6.12
CA SER A 501 -12.58 19.51 7.18
C SER A 501 -12.57 18.45 8.27
N GLN A 502 -13.67 17.71 8.44
CA GLN A 502 -13.81 16.67 9.46
C GLN A 502 -14.01 15.30 8.81
N PRO A 503 -13.28 14.27 9.27
CA PRO A 503 -13.45 12.92 8.77
C PRO A 503 -14.77 12.31 9.25
N ILE A 504 -15.33 11.45 8.42
CA ILE A 504 -16.50 10.61 8.68
C ILE A 504 -15.97 9.28 9.22
N ARG A 505 -16.50 8.80 10.34
CA ARG A 505 -16.19 7.45 10.82
C ARG A 505 -17.04 6.42 10.08
N ALA A 506 -16.43 5.32 9.72
CA ALA A 506 -17.06 4.25 8.98
C ALA A 506 -16.48 2.89 9.33
N GLN A 507 -17.31 1.86 9.25
CA GLN A 507 -16.89 0.46 9.28
C GLN A 507 -16.65 0.01 7.85
N GLY A 508 -15.42 -0.41 7.56
CA GLY A 508 -14.98 -0.85 6.25
C GLY A 508 -15.73 -2.10 5.76
N ALA A 509 -15.94 -2.19 4.45
CA ALA A 509 -16.46 -3.39 3.82
C ALA A 509 -15.48 -4.55 4.01
N PHE A 510 -16.00 -5.69 4.46
CA PHE A 510 -15.24 -6.91 4.65
C PHE A 510 -15.41 -7.81 3.43
N VAL A 511 -14.29 -8.34 2.97
CA VAL A 511 -14.21 -9.34 1.90
C VAL A 511 -13.27 -10.44 2.33
N THR A 512 -13.66 -11.67 2.08
CA THR A 512 -12.84 -12.85 2.34
C THR A 512 -11.97 -13.18 1.13
N ASP A 513 -10.84 -13.83 1.35
CA ASP A 513 -9.99 -14.32 0.25
C ASP A 513 -10.72 -15.28 -0.70
N LYS A 514 -11.75 -15.97 -0.19
CA LYS A 514 -12.59 -16.85 -1.01
C LYS A 514 -13.39 -16.04 -2.02
N GLU A 515 -14.01 -14.95 -1.59
CA GLU A 515 -14.76 -14.03 -2.47
C GLU A 515 -13.82 -13.36 -3.47
N VAL A 516 -12.64 -12.90 -3.02
CA VAL A 516 -11.64 -12.30 -3.91
C VAL A 516 -11.25 -13.28 -5.01
N ARG A 517 -10.90 -14.53 -4.67
CA ARG A 517 -10.57 -15.56 -5.66
C ARG A 517 -11.73 -15.91 -6.57
N ALA A 518 -12.96 -15.93 -6.07
CA ALA A 518 -14.16 -16.22 -6.87
C ALA A 518 -14.36 -15.15 -7.94
N VAL A 519 -14.28 -13.86 -7.56
CA VAL A 519 -14.38 -12.74 -8.50
C VAL A 519 -13.21 -12.75 -9.49
N VAL A 520 -11.97 -12.87 -9.03
CA VAL A 520 -10.79 -12.95 -9.92
C VAL A 520 -10.94 -14.09 -10.93
N LYS A 521 -11.40 -15.27 -10.50
CA LYS A 521 -11.63 -16.42 -11.39
C LYS A 521 -12.73 -16.13 -12.41
N ALA A 522 -13.82 -15.48 -12.01
CA ALA A 522 -14.91 -15.12 -12.90
C ALA A 522 -14.45 -14.13 -14.00
N VAL A 523 -13.77 -13.05 -13.59
CA VAL A 523 -13.25 -12.03 -14.52
C VAL A 523 -12.18 -12.60 -15.46
N SER A 524 -11.34 -13.52 -14.97
CA SER A 524 -10.24 -14.11 -15.76
C SER A 524 -10.69 -15.25 -16.68
N LYS A 525 -11.95 -15.68 -16.64
CA LYS A 525 -12.42 -16.85 -17.41
C LYS A 525 -12.36 -16.55 -18.91
N GLY A 526 -11.46 -17.24 -19.61
CA GLY A 526 -11.29 -17.12 -21.07
C GLY A 526 -10.51 -15.89 -21.54
N ARG A 527 -9.80 -15.19 -20.63
CA ARG A 527 -9.07 -13.95 -20.96
C ARG A 527 -7.69 -13.92 -20.31
N SER A 528 -6.75 -13.26 -20.97
CA SER A 528 -5.44 -12.88 -20.44
C SER A 528 -5.31 -11.36 -20.38
N ALA A 529 -4.49 -10.86 -19.48
CA ALA A 529 -4.15 -9.44 -19.43
C ALA A 529 -3.36 -9.04 -20.69
N GLU A 530 -3.81 -7.97 -21.35
CA GLU A 530 -3.09 -7.33 -22.45
C GLU A 530 -2.19 -6.24 -21.87
N TRP A 531 -0.90 -6.57 -21.68
CA TRP A 531 0.05 -5.63 -21.11
C TRP A 531 0.45 -4.54 -22.09
N SER A 532 0.64 -3.33 -21.57
CA SER A 532 1.09 -2.18 -22.34
C SER A 532 2.56 -2.35 -22.71
N GLU A 533 2.85 -2.44 -24.02
CA GLU A 533 4.22 -2.60 -24.54
C GLU A 533 5.16 -1.49 -24.05
N ASP A 534 4.69 -0.24 -24.10
CA ASP A 534 5.42 0.96 -23.68
C ASP A 534 5.75 0.97 -22.17
N LEU A 535 4.87 0.41 -21.34
CA LEU A 535 5.10 0.29 -19.90
C LEU A 535 6.09 -0.82 -19.59
N VAL A 536 5.96 -1.99 -20.24
CA VAL A 536 6.88 -3.12 -20.08
C VAL A 536 8.29 -2.74 -20.53
N GLU A 537 8.43 -1.98 -21.61
CA GLU A 537 9.73 -1.48 -22.05
C GLU A 537 10.33 -0.50 -21.04
N ALA A 538 9.52 0.43 -20.51
CA ALA A 538 9.98 1.41 -19.51
C ALA A 538 10.46 0.74 -18.21
N THR A 539 9.76 -0.28 -17.72
CA THR A 539 10.16 -1.02 -16.51
C THR A 539 11.41 -1.86 -16.74
N ARG A 540 11.53 -2.53 -17.90
CA ARG A 540 12.72 -3.29 -18.30
C ARG A 540 13.97 -2.40 -18.40
N ALA A 541 13.82 -1.21 -18.98
CA ALA A 541 14.91 -0.23 -19.07
C ALA A 541 15.40 0.22 -17.69
N ALA A 542 14.49 0.47 -16.74
CA ALA A 542 14.83 0.91 -15.38
C ALA A 542 15.57 -0.16 -14.56
N CYS A 543 15.31 -1.45 -14.81
CA CYS A 543 16.04 -2.55 -14.18
C CYS A 543 17.40 -2.84 -14.83
N GLY A 544 17.76 -2.16 -15.93
CA GLY A 544 18.95 -2.50 -16.70
C GLY A 544 18.81 -3.84 -17.43
N GLU A 545 17.58 -4.33 -17.59
CA GLU A 545 17.22 -5.52 -18.38
C GLU A 545 17.00 -5.18 -19.86
N ALA A 546 17.10 -3.88 -20.22
CA ALA A 546 17.33 -3.46 -21.60
C ALA A 546 18.73 -3.89 -22.04
N GLY A 547 18.87 -5.19 -22.29
CA GLY A 547 20.13 -5.86 -22.61
C GLY A 547 19.98 -7.35 -22.93
N GLY A 548 18.77 -7.85 -23.20
CA GLY A 548 18.54 -9.20 -23.73
C GLY A 548 18.98 -9.40 -25.19
N GLY A 549 19.61 -8.40 -25.81
CA GLY A 549 20.11 -8.45 -27.17
C GLY A 549 21.56 -7.98 -27.35
N ASP A 550 22.32 -7.75 -26.27
CA ASP A 550 23.68 -7.19 -26.38
C ASP A 550 24.68 -7.82 -25.38
N THR A 551 24.58 -9.14 -25.17
CA THR A 551 25.65 -9.92 -24.51
C THR A 551 26.97 -9.79 -25.26
N ALA A 552 26.94 -9.78 -26.60
CA ALA A 552 28.15 -9.61 -27.42
C ALA A 552 28.88 -8.28 -27.15
N GLY A 553 28.19 -7.12 -27.18
CA GLY A 553 28.84 -5.81 -27.00
C GLY A 553 29.24 -5.48 -25.55
N ARG A 554 28.73 -6.22 -24.55
CA ARG A 554 29.09 -6.06 -23.14
C ARG A 554 30.18 -7.03 -22.71
N ASP A 555 30.15 -8.26 -23.22
CA ASP A 555 31.23 -9.22 -23.00
C ASP A 555 32.51 -8.78 -23.72
N ASP A 556 32.41 -8.13 -24.89
CA ASP A 556 33.57 -7.51 -25.55
C ASP A 556 34.15 -6.32 -24.77
N ARG A 557 33.29 -5.51 -24.12
CA ARG A 557 33.74 -4.43 -23.23
C ARG A 557 34.40 -4.96 -21.95
N ASP A 558 33.85 -6.02 -21.35
CA ASP A 558 34.42 -6.65 -20.17
C ASP A 558 35.71 -7.45 -20.51
N ARG A 559 35.82 -8.02 -21.72
CA ARG A 559 37.07 -8.61 -22.26
C ARG A 559 38.13 -7.56 -22.55
N ALA A 560 37.73 -6.36 -22.98
CA ALA A 560 38.62 -5.22 -23.19
C ALA A 560 39.02 -4.50 -21.89
N ASP A 561 38.39 -4.82 -20.76
CA ASP A 561 38.71 -4.24 -19.45
C ASP A 561 40.09 -4.73 -18.97
N PRO A 562 41.04 -3.84 -18.62
CA PRO A 562 42.31 -4.22 -18.00
C PRO A 562 42.16 -5.14 -16.79
N THR A 563 41.04 -5.03 -16.06
CA THR A 563 40.70 -5.85 -14.89
C THR A 563 40.51 -7.33 -15.26
N TYR A 564 40.05 -7.64 -16.48
CA TYR A 564 39.85 -9.02 -16.93
C TYR A 564 41.19 -9.76 -17.10
N ARG A 565 42.17 -9.12 -17.76
CA ARG A 565 43.54 -9.67 -17.88
C ARG A 565 44.19 -9.86 -16.51
N GLN A 566 43.98 -8.92 -15.58
CA GLN A 566 44.47 -9.05 -14.20
C GLN A 566 43.81 -10.23 -13.46
N ALA A 567 42.51 -10.44 -13.67
CA ALA A 567 41.77 -11.55 -13.08
C ALA A 567 42.28 -12.90 -13.62
N ILE A 568 42.57 -13.01 -14.92
CA ILE A 568 43.15 -14.21 -15.52
C ILE A 568 44.50 -14.54 -14.87
N ARG A 569 45.42 -13.56 -14.76
CA ARG A 569 46.73 -13.77 -14.11
C ARG A 569 46.61 -14.27 -12.67
N VAL A 570 45.64 -13.72 -11.93
CA VAL A 570 45.37 -14.13 -10.54
C VAL A 570 44.86 -15.57 -10.47
N VAL A 571 43.94 -15.96 -11.37
CA VAL A 571 43.37 -17.30 -11.40
C VAL A 571 44.40 -18.35 -11.86
N LEU A 572 45.15 -18.04 -12.92
CA LEU A 572 46.19 -18.92 -13.46
C LEU A 572 47.38 -19.07 -12.50
N GLY A 573 47.84 -17.98 -11.90
CA GLY A 573 48.95 -17.99 -10.94
C GLY A 573 48.64 -18.70 -9.62
N THR A 574 47.36 -18.83 -9.26
CA THR A 574 46.94 -19.54 -8.03
C THR A 574 46.35 -20.92 -8.29
N GLY A 575 46.13 -21.28 -9.56
CA GLY A 575 45.53 -22.55 -9.98
C GLY A 575 44.10 -22.78 -9.48
N ARG A 576 43.38 -21.73 -9.07
CA ARG A 576 42.03 -21.82 -8.47
C ARG A 576 41.09 -20.74 -9.00
N GLY A 577 40.06 -21.13 -9.76
CA GLY A 577 39.03 -20.22 -10.25
C GLY A 577 37.89 -20.04 -9.26
N SER A 578 38.04 -19.22 -8.22
CA SER A 578 36.94 -18.90 -7.29
C SER A 578 36.58 -17.41 -7.25
N VAL A 579 35.29 -17.12 -7.14
CA VAL A 579 34.75 -15.75 -7.09
C VAL A 579 35.36 -14.97 -5.91
N SER A 580 35.43 -15.59 -4.74
CA SER A 580 36.00 -14.98 -3.52
C SER A 580 37.51 -14.71 -3.60
N LEU A 581 38.25 -15.41 -4.46
CA LEU A 581 39.66 -15.14 -4.71
C LEU A 581 39.83 -13.88 -5.55
N ILE A 582 39.06 -13.76 -6.64
CA ILE A 582 39.05 -12.58 -7.52
C ILE A 582 38.59 -11.34 -6.74
N GLN A 583 37.53 -11.43 -5.93
CA GLN A 583 37.05 -10.31 -5.13
C GLN A 583 38.12 -9.76 -4.17
N ARG A 584 38.85 -10.64 -3.47
CA ARG A 584 39.87 -10.21 -2.49
C ARG A 584 41.12 -9.65 -3.14
N LYS A 585 41.53 -10.21 -4.29
CA LYS A 585 42.76 -9.80 -4.99
C LYS A 585 42.58 -8.54 -5.82
N LEU A 586 41.40 -8.33 -6.42
CA LEU A 586 41.11 -7.18 -7.27
C LEU A 586 40.18 -6.14 -6.62
N GLN A 587 39.74 -6.36 -5.37
CA GLN A 587 38.86 -5.47 -4.62
C GLN A 587 37.55 -5.11 -5.36
N ILE A 588 36.97 -6.09 -6.08
CA ILE A 588 35.73 -5.91 -6.84
C ILE A 588 34.53 -6.61 -6.17
N GLY A 589 33.32 -6.12 -6.47
CA GLY A 589 32.06 -6.70 -5.98
C GLY A 589 31.77 -8.11 -6.50
N TYR A 590 30.93 -8.86 -5.78
CA TYR A 590 30.64 -10.28 -6.05
C TYR A 590 30.12 -10.53 -7.46
N ALA A 591 29.13 -9.73 -7.90
CA ALA A 591 28.54 -9.87 -9.24
C ALA A 591 29.57 -9.68 -10.36
N ARG A 592 30.51 -8.73 -10.19
CA ARG A 592 31.58 -8.50 -11.18
C ARG A 592 32.59 -9.64 -11.18
N ALA A 593 33.00 -10.14 -10.01
CA ALA A 593 33.93 -11.26 -9.90
C ALA A 593 33.35 -12.58 -10.43
N ALA A 594 32.05 -12.84 -10.20
CA ALA A 594 31.36 -14.00 -10.76
C ALA A 594 31.35 -13.94 -12.29
N ARG A 595 31.02 -12.76 -12.84
CA ARG A 595 30.97 -12.55 -14.29
C ARG A 595 32.32 -12.69 -14.98
N LEU A 596 33.40 -12.14 -14.41
CA LEU A 596 34.75 -12.34 -14.98
C LEU A 596 35.13 -13.83 -15.00
N LEU A 597 34.68 -14.60 -14.01
CA LEU A 597 34.93 -16.04 -13.95
C LEU A 597 34.06 -16.85 -14.94
N ASP A 598 32.88 -16.35 -15.30
CA ASP A 598 32.04 -16.88 -16.38
C ASP A 598 32.65 -16.60 -17.75
N LEU A 599 33.12 -15.36 -18.00
CA LEU A 599 33.84 -15.02 -19.22
C LEU A 599 35.10 -15.89 -19.41
N MET A 600 35.85 -16.15 -18.34
CA MET A 600 37.00 -17.07 -18.39
C MET A 600 36.60 -18.51 -18.71
N ALA A 601 35.38 -18.93 -18.37
CA ALA A 601 34.88 -20.26 -18.69
C ALA A 601 34.47 -20.35 -20.16
N ASP A 602 33.86 -19.29 -20.68
CA ASP A 602 33.50 -19.14 -22.09
C ASP A 602 34.75 -19.08 -22.99
N ASP A 603 35.80 -18.37 -22.52
CA ASP A 603 37.11 -18.30 -23.19
C ASP A 603 37.95 -19.58 -23.00
N GLY A 604 37.43 -20.59 -22.30
CA GLY A 604 38.06 -21.91 -22.13
C GLY A 604 39.21 -21.97 -21.12
N ILE A 605 39.50 -20.89 -20.41
CA ILE A 605 40.59 -20.75 -19.43
C ILE A 605 40.28 -21.52 -18.13
N VAL A 606 39.01 -21.54 -17.72
CA VAL A 606 38.53 -22.33 -16.57
C VAL A 606 37.40 -23.29 -16.97
N GLY A 607 37.22 -24.35 -16.21
CA GLY A 607 36.14 -25.31 -16.41
C GLY A 607 34.74 -24.75 -16.04
N PRO A 608 33.66 -25.49 -16.35
CA PRO A 608 32.29 -25.06 -16.08
C PRO A 608 32.02 -24.95 -14.57
N ALA A 609 30.96 -24.21 -14.22
CA ALA A 609 30.55 -24.01 -12.84
C ALA A 609 30.26 -25.34 -12.11
N ARG A 610 30.92 -25.58 -10.96
CA ARG A 610 30.68 -26.74 -10.08
C ARG A 610 30.15 -26.30 -8.71
N GLY A 611 28.98 -25.66 -8.70
CA GLY A 611 28.33 -25.20 -7.47
C GLY A 611 29.22 -24.28 -6.64
N SER A 612 29.39 -24.58 -5.35
CA SER A 612 30.21 -23.79 -4.41
C SER A 612 31.71 -24.08 -4.46
N LYS A 613 32.15 -25.05 -5.28
CA LYS A 613 33.58 -25.42 -5.38
C LYS A 613 34.31 -24.52 -6.40
N PRO A 614 35.61 -24.25 -6.20
CA PRO A 614 36.43 -23.54 -7.18
C PRO A 614 36.44 -24.25 -8.54
N ARG A 615 36.42 -23.47 -9.63
CA ARG A 615 36.55 -23.97 -11.00
C ARG A 615 37.98 -24.44 -11.26
N GLU A 616 38.10 -25.57 -11.96
CA GLU A 616 39.38 -26.13 -12.40
C GLU A 616 39.99 -25.24 -13.48
N VAL A 617 41.28 -24.94 -13.35
CA VAL A 617 42.02 -24.14 -14.33
C VAL A 617 42.49 -25.07 -15.46
N ARG A 618 42.25 -24.69 -16.72
CA ARG A 618 42.49 -25.53 -17.91
C ARG A 618 43.74 -25.16 -18.70
N THR A 619 44.26 -23.95 -18.51
CA THR A 619 45.43 -23.41 -19.23
C THR A 619 46.48 -23.00 -18.22
N SER A 620 47.77 -23.18 -18.52
CA SER A 620 48.84 -22.65 -17.66
C SER A 620 49.09 -21.16 -17.92
N LEU A 621 49.68 -20.46 -16.94
CA LEU A 621 50.01 -19.03 -17.08
C LEU A 621 51.00 -18.78 -18.24
N GLU A 622 51.99 -19.65 -18.39
CA GLU A 622 53.02 -19.56 -19.44
C GLU A 622 52.43 -19.76 -20.86
N GLU A 623 51.52 -20.73 -21.01
CA GLU A 623 50.82 -20.97 -22.29
C GLU A 623 49.88 -19.81 -22.67
N TRP A 624 49.20 -19.21 -21.69
CA TRP A 624 48.31 -18.07 -21.94
C TRP A 624 49.10 -16.80 -22.32
N GLU A 625 50.23 -16.53 -21.66
CA GLU A 625 51.07 -15.37 -21.99
C GLU A 625 51.74 -15.50 -23.37
N ALA A 626 52.15 -16.71 -23.77
CA ALA A 626 52.66 -16.98 -25.12
C ALA A 626 51.60 -16.70 -26.20
N GLN A 627 50.33 -17.10 -25.97
CA GLN A 627 49.22 -16.86 -26.90
C GLN A 627 48.81 -15.38 -27.01
N GLN A 628 49.05 -14.57 -25.96
CA GLN A 628 48.80 -13.13 -26.02
C GLN A 628 49.93 -12.39 -26.77
N GLY A 629 51.19 -12.84 -26.64
CA GLY A 629 52.33 -12.27 -27.36
C GLY A 629 52.26 -12.42 -28.88
N GLU A 630 51.67 -13.51 -29.38
CA GLU A 630 51.40 -13.70 -30.81
C GLU A 630 50.21 -12.87 -31.33
N ARG A 631 49.27 -12.48 -30.46
CA ARG A 631 48.10 -11.65 -30.82
C ARG A 631 48.39 -10.15 -30.83
N ASP A 632 49.36 -9.68 -30.05
CA ASP A 632 49.77 -8.26 -30.01
C ASP A 632 50.82 -7.92 -31.10
N THR A 633 51.28 -8.90 -31.89
CA THR A 633 52.29 -8.74 -32.97
C THR A 633 51.72 -8.82 -34.40
N VAL A 634 50.41 -9.04 -34.55
CA VAL A 634 49.64 -8.94 -35.80
C VAL A 634 48.69 -7.74 -35.69
#